data_AF-A0A5B2VUG7-F1
#
_entry.id   AF-A0A5B2VUG7-F1
#
_cell.length_a   1.000
_cell.length_b   1.000
_cell.length_c   1.000
_cell.angle_alpha   90.00
_cell.angle_beta   90.00
_cell.angle_gamma   90.00
#
_symmetry.space_group_name_H-M   'P 1'
#
loop_
_entity.id
_entity.type
_entity.pdbx_description
1 polymer ?
#
loop_
_entity_poly.entity_id
_entity_poly.type
_entity_poly.pdbx_seq_one_letter_code
_entity_poly.pdbx_strand_id
1 'polypeptide(L)'
;MFATIGDLISYLLQLDVKLNLQTFGAVMALAFAGAYIVFTSEFKRKEADGTIRGIVITEETGQPASWLELLLNAVLGFLLGYKAPGILSSLYHGTDPAPGLLSLQGSLVWGMVLAAVWAIWIYTDRRKAILPEPEAVTRVQHPYQLMPYITFMVGIWGFLGAKLFDTAEHIQELRYVPWQVLLARSGFTYYGGLIFGILTFLYIGYRHKIKMIHMLDIGSPGMMLAYGIGRIGCHLSGDGDWGIVNGHVKPGWLPQWAWSFTYPHNAIDAGVYIPGCTSLHCHQLPMGVYPTPLYEAVGCLLLFTTMWIIRKSIKTPGALFYLFLLLNGAERYFIEMLRITPKYQLLGIQLSQAQLIALLFIAGGLAGFVWLSARYYFSYRNKTHVMKKWMLTGAGLLLFCGLQAQTPDLANLRFKVEEAPEWSALFIRNNGWFGGDGIYSIPLNGVEHQQSDSLLFIFSDSMIGTIENDSLLPGSRMVHNTVAILGKNAPDIGSMHFSWAVDAKGEAASVFEPHTPNTQPRDYYWLGDGFVNQELNNTLYIFGYRVRNVSDDAFGFREVGNTLIKIRAGAKPPFTGYEQMDTPLFFKNKAGDIGSFGAGIYVNTKQAKAPAPDGYVYVYGVHGLGKQMVVARVKPADFEHFDQWGFWDGHGWNKDMNQMAAVTDKVSNELSLSPLPDGRYALIFQEGGMGTTIGMRIGASPIGPFGPVIKLWDCSKDAEEKTYVMYNAKAHPGISKPGELLISYNVNSVEFLKDLHKHPHLYRPRFIRLKLDN
;
A
#
# COMPACT_ATOMS: atom_id res chain seq x y z
N MET A 1 22.22 -8.77 -16.71
CA MET A 1 21.99 -7.51 -15.99
C MET A 1 23.01 -7.43 -14.89
N PHE A 2 23.17 -6.24 -14.33
CA PHE A 2 24.23 -5.95 -13.38
C PHE A 2 23.57 -5.41 -12.13
N ALA A 3 23.21 -6.30 -11.21
CA ALA A 3 22.63 -5.90 -9.93
C ALA A 3 23.61 -5.01 -9.16
N THR A 4 24.91 -5.32 -9.27
CA THR A 4 26.00 -4.52 -8.70
C THR A 4 26.89 -3.89 -9.77
N ILE A 5 27.56 -2.79 -9.42
CA ILE A 5 28.58 -2.19 -10.29
C ILE A 5 29.74 -3.17 -10.49
N GLY A 6 30.06 -3.99 -9.49
CA GLY A 6 31.05 -5.06 -9.64
C GLY A 6 30.73 -5.95 -10.83
N ASP A 7 29.47 -6.38 -10.98
CA ASP A 7 29.02 -7.19 -12.12
C ASP A 7 29.19 -6.44 -13.45
N LEU A 8 28.84 -5.15 -13.48
CA LEU A 8 28.97 -4.31 -14.68
C LEU A 8 30.44 -4.14 -15.10
N ILE A 9 31.32 -3.81 -14.15
CA ILE A 9 32.75 -3.67 -14.41
C ILE A 9 33.33 -5.01 -14.83
N SER A 10 32.93 -6.10 -14.16
CA SER A 10 33.41 -7.44 -14.48
C SER A 10 33.06 -7.84 -15.90
N TYR A 11 31.84 -7.52 -16.34
CA TYR A 11 31.39 -7.73 -17.71
C TYR A 11 32.14 -6.86 -18.73
N LEU A 12 32.34 -5.57 -18.42
CA LEU A 12 32.99 -4.64 -19.35
C LEU A 12 34.49 -4.87 -19.51
N LEU A 13 35.19 -5.18 -18.40
CA LEU A 13 36.64 -5.33 -18.37
C LEU A 13 37.10 -6.78 -18.43
N GLN A 14 36.19 -7.75 -18.35
CA GLN A 14 36.49 -9.18 -18.30
C GLN A 14 37.42 -9.53 -17.11
N LEU A 15 37.19 -8.88 -15.95
CA LEU A 15 37.93 -9.06 -14.70
C LEU A 15 36.96 -9.48 -13.59
N ASP A 16 37.35 -10.33 -12.64
CA ASP A 16 36.48 -10.66 -11.48
C ASP A 16 36.54 -9.55 -10.43
N VAL A 17 35.59 -8.60 -10.49
CA VAL A 17 35.51 -7.45 -9.58
C VAL A 17 34.40 -7.67 -8.55
N LYS A 18 34.81 -8.00 -7.32
CA LYS A 18 33.92 -8.27 -6.18
C LYS A 18 33.42 -7.00 -5.47
N LEU A 19 32.91 -6.03 -6.23
CA LEU A 19 32.36 -4.79 -5.69
C LEU A 19 30.82 -4.88 -5.57
N ASN A 20 30.35 -5.17 -4.36
CA ASN A 20 28.91 -5.31 -4.07
C ASN A 20 28.25 -3.96 -3.75
N LEU A 21 28.25 -3.06 -4.73
CA LEU A 21 27.56 -1.78 -4.68
C LEU A 21 26.43 -1.78 -5.71
N GLN A 22 25.18 -1.55 -5.27
CA GLN A 22 24.02 -1.61 -6.15
C GLN A 22 24.14 -0.64 -7.34
N THR A 23 23.92 -1.17 -8.55
CA THR A 23 24.01 -0.40 -9.79
C THR A 23 23.04 0.76 -9.83
N PHE A 24 21.79 0.53 -9.39
CA PHE A 24 20.77 1.57 -9.34
C PHE A 24 21.23 2.76 -8.50
N GLY A 25 21.65 2.54 -7.25
CA GLY A 25 22.07 3.60 -6.34
C GLY A 25 23.25 4.42 -6.87
N ALA A 26 24.21 3.78 -7.51
CA ALA A 26 25.36 4.49 -8.06
C ALA A 26 25.05 5.29 -9.33
N VAL A 27 24.20 4.76 -10.21
CA VAL A 27 23.71 5.54 -11.36
C VAL A 27 22.84 6.71 -10.89
N MET A 28 22.11 6.54 -9.78
CA MET A 28 21.35 7.62 -9.13
C MET A 28 22.28 8.74 -8.63
N ALA A 29 23.47 8.43 -8.12
CA ALA A 29 24.49 9.43 -7.80
C ALA A 29 24.96 10.22 -9.04
N LEU A 30 25.09 9.56 -10.20
CA LEU A 30 25.38 10.23 -11.47
C LEU A 30 24.22 11.14 -11.91
N ALA A 31 22.97 10.76 -11.64
CA ALA A 31 21.80 11.61 -11.91
C ALA A 31 21.85 12.91 -11.09
N PHE A 32 22.22 12.83 -9.81
CA PHE A 32 22.45 14.02 -8.98
C PHE A 32 23.58 14.91 -9.51
N ALA A 33 24.70 14.32 -9.91
CA ALA A 33 25.81 15.07 -10.50
C ALA A 33 25.39 15.77 -11.81
N GLY A 34 24.66 15.07 -12.68
CA GLY A 34 24.10 15.63 -13.91
C GLY A 34 23.14 16.79 -13.65
N ALA A 35 22.21 16.63 -12.71
CA ALA A 35 21.30 17.70 -12.29
C ALA A 35 22.07 18.91 -11.75
N TYR A 36 23.07 18.68 -10.89
CA TYR A 36 23.90 19.74 -10.31
C TYR A 36 24.59 20.58 -11.40
N ILE A 37 25.20 19.93 -12.39
CA ILE A 37 25.87 20.60 -13.52
C ILE A 37 24.87 21.43 -14.33
N VAL A 38 23.72 20.85 -14.65
CA VAL A 38 22.68 21.52 -15.44
C VAL A 38 22.08 22.72 -14.71
N PHE A 39 21.71 22.56 -13.45
CA PHE A 39 21.14 23.63 -12.63
C PHE A 39 22.15 24.78 -12.49
N THR A 40 23.42 24.46 -12.18
CA THR A 40 24.51 25.44 -12.09
C THR A 40 24.65 26.22 -13.39
N SER A 41 24.60 25.53 -14.53
CA SER A 41 24.66 26.16 -15.85
C SER A 41 23.46 27.08 -16.10
N GLU A 42 22.25 26.70 -15.71
CA GLU A 42 21.06 27.53 -15.92
C GLU A 42 21.01 28.72 -14.96
N PHE A 43 21.48 28.58 -13.72
CA PHE A 43 21.72 29.72 -12.82
C PHE A 43 22.66 30.74 -13.46
N LYS A 44 23.84 30.30 -13.93
CA LYS A 44 24.80 31.17 -14.63
C LYS A 44 24.19 31.85 -15.85
N ARG A 45 23.40 31.11 -16.64
CA ARG A 45 22.75 31.65 -17.85
C ARG A 45 21.71 32.72 -17.52
N LYS A 46 20.82 32.45 -16.55
CA LYS A 46 19.77 33.39 -16.12
C LYS A 46 20.36 34.62 -15.40
N GLU A 47 21.53 34.47 -14.80
CA GLU A 47 22.26 35.62 -14.24
C GLU A 47 22.87 36.46 -15.37
N ALA A 48 23.51 35.82 -16.36
CA ALA A 48 24.13 36.50 -17.50
C ALA A 48 23.11 37.24 -18.39
N ASP A 49 21.87 36.76 -18.51
CA ASP A 49 20.79 37.45 -19.24
C ASP A 49 20.01 38.46 -18.37
N GLY A 50 20.40 38.65 -17.11
CA GLY A 50 19.81 39.62 -16.18
C GLY A 50 18.45 39.23 -15.60
N THR A 51 17.96 38.01 -15.88
CA THR A 51 16.69 37.51 -15.33
C THR A 51 16.75 37.33 -13.82
N ILE A 52 17.88 36.86 -13.30
CA ILE A 52 18.19 36.80 -11.86
C ILE A 52 19.41 37.68 -11.58
N ARG A 53 19.54 38.16 -10.35
CA ARG A 53 20.62 39.07 -9.94
C ARG A 53 21.48 38.43 -8.86
N GLY A 54 22.73 38.87 -8.79
CA GLY A 54 23.62 38.59 -7.66
C GLY A 54 22.99 38.99 -6.34
N ILE A 55 23.23 38.18 -5.31
CA ILE A 55 22.71 38.35 -3.97
C ILE A 55 23.75 39.15 -3.18
N VAL A 56 23.39 40.33 -2.71
CA VAL A 56 24.28 41.12 -1.85
C VAL A 56 24.23 40.52 -0.45
N ILE A 57 25.34 39.94 -0.02
CA ILE A 57 25.54 39.45 1.35
C ILE A 57 26.55 40.35 2.04
N THR A 58 26.25 40.71 3.29
CA THR A 58 27.22 41.36 4.18
C THR A 58 27.88 40.23 4.97
N GLU A 59 29.13 39.94 4.68
CA GLU A 59 29.91 38.93 5.39
C GLU A 59 30.92 39.65 6.28
N GLU A 60 30.92 39.35 7.58
CA GLU A 60 31.94 39.83 8.50
C GLU A 60 33.21 38.98 8.31
N THR A 61 34.19 39.53 7.59
CA THR A 61 35.46 38.84 7.32
C THR A 61 36.47 39.17 8.42
N GLY A 62 37.29 38.20 8.82
CA GLY A 62 38.33 38.41 9.84
C GLY A 62 38.01 37.90 11.24
N GLN A 63 36.83 37.30 11.48
CA GLN A 63 36.49 36.71 12.78
C GLN A 63 37.08 35.29 12.96
N PRO A 64 37.38 34.88 14.21
CA PRO A 64 37.74 33.50 14.51
C PRO A 64 36.56 32.55 14.22
N ALA A 65 36.86 31.26 14.02
CA ALA A 65 35.83 30.24 13.87
C ALA A 65 34.85 30.28 15.04
N SER A 66 33.55 30.32 14.74
CA SER A 66 32.53 30.24 15.79
C SER A 66 32.58 28.85 16.45
N TRP A 67 32.27 28.78 17.74
CA TRP A 67 32.18 27.49 18.44
C TRP A 67 31.17 26.55 17.78
N LEU A 68 30.08 27.10 17.22
CA LEU A 68 29.05 26.33 16.53
C LEU A 68 29.57 25.79 15.20
N GLU A 69 30.37 26.57 14.47
CA GLU A 69 31.01 26.12 13.23
C GLU A 69 31.99 24.97 13.51
N LEU A 70 32.82 25.12 14.54
CA LEU A 70 33.75 24.06 14.97
C LEU A 70 33.00 22.80 15.41
N LEU A 71 31.93 22.94 16.19
CA LEU A 71 31.11 21.81 16.65
C LEU A 71 30.44 21.10 15.48
N LEU A 72 29.79 21.82 14.56
CA LEU A 72 29.08 21.21 13.43
C LEU A 72 30.05 20.45 12.51
N ASN A 73 31.22 21.03 12.21
CA ASN A 73 32.24 20.35 11.42
C ASN A 73 32.86 19.15 12.17
N ALA A 74 33.06 19.26 13.48
CA ALA A 74 33.50 18.14 14.31
C ALA A 74 32.48 16.99 14.30
N VAL A 75 31.18 17.29 14.40
CA VAL A 75 30.11 16.29 14.34
C VAL A 75 30.04 15.64 12.96
N LEU A 76 30.14 16.41 11.88
CA LEU A 76 30.19 15.85 10.52
C LEU A 76 31.40 14.93 10.34
N GLY A 77 32.57 15.35 10.85
CA GLY A 77 33.77 14.52 10.86
C GLY A 77 33.61 13.26 11.68
N PHE A 78 33.00 13.38 12.86
CA PHE A 78 32.69 12.23 13.68
C PHE A 78 31.82 11.23 12.94
N LEU A 79 30.71 11.67 12.33
CA LEU A 79 29.79 10.78 11.62
C LEU A 79 30.46 10.07 10.44
N LEU A 80 31.26 10.78 9.64
CA LEU A 80 32.01 10.17 8.53
C LEU A 80 33.05 9.18 9.06
N GLY A 81 33.86 9.56 10.05
CA GLY A 81 34.90 8.72 10.63
C GLY A 81 34.33 7.50 11.37
N TYR A 82 33.17 7.65 12.01
CA TYR A 82 32.48 6.59 12.74
C TYR A 82 32.01 5.48 11.79
N LYS A 83 31.56 5.84 10.59
CA LYS A 83 31.01 4.91 9.60
C LYS A 83 32.02 4.39 8.59
N ALA A 84 33.03 5.18 8.23
CA ALA A 84 33.97 4.85 7.17
C ALA A 84 34.62 3.46 7.30
N PRO A 85 35.12 3.02 8.47
CA PRO A 85 35.75 1.69 8.59
C PRO A 85 34.78 0.54 8.30
N GLY A 86 33.53 0.63 8.76
CA GLY A 86 32.51 -0.39 8.51
C GLY A 86 32.11 -0.47 7.04
N ILE A 87 31.98 0.69 6.39
CA ILE A 87 31.71 0.76 4.95
C ILE A 87 32.88 0.20 4.15
N LEU A 88 34.11 0.62 4.43
CA LEU A 88 35.31 0.14 3.74
C LEU A 88 35.52 -1.36 3.93
N SER A 89 35.29 -1.87 5.14
CA SER A 89 35.33 -3.31 5.40
C SER A 89 34.27 -4.06 4.59
N SER A 90 33.04 -3.55 4.54
CA SER A 90 31.95 -4.18 3.77
C SER A 90 32.28 -4.21 2.28
N LEU A 91 32.76 -3.10 1.73
CA LEU A 91 33.19 -3.00 0.34
C LEU A 91 34.38 -3.93 0.03
N TYR A 92 35.34 -4.06 0.95
CA TYR A 92 36.49 -4.94 0.78
C TYR A 92 36.10 -6.42 0.78
N HIS A 93 35.16 -6.82 1.65
CA HIS A 93 34.68 -8.20 1.75
C HIS A 93 33.56 -8.53 0.74
N GLY A 94 33.17 -7.59 -0.12
CA GLY A 94 32.10 -7.80 -1.11
C GLY A 94 30.70 -7.96 -0.51
N THR A 95 30.47 -7.42 0.69
CA THR A 95 29.15 -7.41 1.35
C THR A 95 28.48 -6.05 1.17
N ASP A 96 27.14 -6.02 1.11
CA ASP A 96 26.38 -4.78 1.00
C ASP A 96 26.68 -3.84 2.19
N PRO A 97 27.19 -2.61 1.95
CA PRO A 97 27.43 -1.64 3.01
C PRO A 97 26.16 -0.95 3.54
N ALA A 98 25.03 -1.02 2.82
CA ALA A 98 23.80 -0.30 3.18
C ALA A 98 23.26 -0.64 4.58
N PRO A 99 23.25 -1.91 5.06
CA PRO A 99 22.82 -2.25 6.41
C PRO A 99 23.65 -1.57 7.51
N GLY A 100 24.91 -1.24 7.24
CA GLY A 100 25.84 -0.59 8.18
C GLY A 100 25.71 0.93 8.25
N LEU A 101 25.16 1.58 7.21
CA LEU A 101 25.04 3.04 7.12
C LEU A 101 24.05 3.62 8.15
N LEU A 102 22.87 3.00 8.29
CA LEU A 102 21.81 3.44 9.20
C LEU A 102 21.81 2.73 10.57
N SER A 103 22.79 1.86 10.84
CA SER A 103 22.91 1.19 12.13
C SER A 103 23.48 2.13 13.21
N LEU A 104 23.37 1.75 14.48
CA LEU A 104 24.12 2.45 15.55
C LEU A 104 25.58 1.97 15.65
N GLN A 105 25.98 0.96 14.88
CA GLN A 105 27.32 0.38 14.93
C GLN A 105 28.32 1.24 14.15
N GLY A 106 29.55 1.36 14.66
CA GLY A 106 30.64 2.10 14.03
C GLY A 106 31.87 2.16 14.92
N SER A 107 32.92 2.85 14.47
CA SER A 107 34.17 2.98 15.20
C SER A 107 34.26 4.32 15.92
N LEU A 108 34.12 4.31 17.25
CA LEU A 108 34.27 5.51 18.07
C LEU A 108 35.66 6.16 17.89
N VAL A 109 36.71 5.34 17.78
CA VAL A 109 38.10 5.82 17.62
C VAL A 109 38.24 6.61 16.33
N TRP A 110 37.84 6.04 15.19
CA TRP A 110 37.93 6.74 13.91
C TRP A 110 36.99 7.94 13.81
N GLY A 111 35.82 7.88 14.45
CA GLY A 111 34.94 9.04 14.61
C GLY A 111 35.66 10.19 15.33
N MET A 112 36.24 9.94 16.49
CA MET A 112 36.94 10.97 17.28
C MET A 112 38.17 11.52 16.54
N VAL A 113 38.95 10.67 15.86
CA VAL A 113 40.11 11.10 15.07
C VAL A 113 39.69 12.04 13.95
N LEU A 114 38.68 11.66 13.14
CA LEU A 114 38.27 12.48 12.01
C LEU A 114 37.58 13.78 12.47
N ALA A 115 36.83 13.74 13.58
CA ALA A 115 36.27 14.93 14.21
C ALA A 115 37.36 15.92 14.62
N ALA A 116 38.44 15.45 15.26
CA ALA A 116 39.55 16.29 15.67
C ALA A 116 40.31 16.86 14.47
N VAL A 117 40.63 16.03 13.47
CA VAL A 117 41.32 16.47 12.24
C VAL A 117 40.52 17.57 11.54
N TRP A 118 39.21 17.38 11.38
CA TRP A 118 38.36 18.34 10.67
C TRP A 118 38.17 19.64 11.48
N ALA A 119 37.99 19.54 12.81
CA ALA A 119 37.90 20.70 13.68
C ALA A 119 39.21 21.51 13.71
N ILE A 120 40.37 20.84 13.79
CA ILE A 120 41.68 21.49 13.73
C ILE A 120 41.88 22.14 12.36
N TRP A 121 41.51 21.46 11.27
CA TRP A 121 41.61 22.04 9.93
C TRP A 121 40.79 23.33 9.81
N ILE A 122 39.51 23.33 10.20
CA ILE A 122 38.67 24.54 10.20
C ILE A 122 39.23 25.62 11.12
N TYR A 123 39.69 25.25 12.31
CA TYR A 123 40.28 26.20 13.26
C TYR A 123 41.53 26.87 12.68
N THR A 124 42.43 26.09 12.05
CA THR A 124 43.66 26.60 11.45
C THR A 124 43.39 27.43 10.18
N ASP A 125 42.40 27.04 9.37
CA ASP A 125 41.98 27.77 8.18
C ASP A 125 41.40 29.14 8.54
N ARG A 126 40.47 29.17 9.51
CA ARG A 126 39.90 30.42 10.03
C ARG A 126 40.95 31.29 10.70
N ARG A 127 41.88 30.71 11.48
CA ARG A 127 43.03 31.43 12.07
C ARG A 127 43.86 32.17 11.02
N LYS A 128 44.10 31.55 9.86
CA LYS A 128 44.85 32.19 8.76
C LYS A 128 44.09 33.34 8.12
N ALA A 129 42.77 33.37 8.25
CA ALA A 129 41.88 34.39 7.72
C ALA A 129 41.48 35.47 8.74
N ILE A 130 42.02 35.46 9.97
CA ILE A 130 41.76 36.48 10.99
C ILE A 130 42.41 37.80 10.59
N LEU A 131 41.64 38.89 10.67
CA LEU A 131 42.12 40.26 10.47
C LEU A 131 42.22 40.98 11.83
N PRO A 132 43.08 42.00 11.96
CA PRO A 132 43.21 42.79 13.20
C PRO A 132 41.89 43.45 13.64
N GLU A 133 41.07 43.86 12.68
CA GLU A 133 39.70 44.33 12.89
C GLU A 133 38.77 43.59 11.92
N PRO A 134 37.65 43.00 12.38
CA PRO A 134 36.68 42.39 11.49
C PRO A 134 36.02 43.44 10.59
N GLU A 135 36.12 43.27 9.27
CA GLU A 135 35.48 44.16 8.30
C GLU A 135 34.20 43.52 7.75
N ALA A 136 33.11 44.28 7.79
CA ALA A 136 31.86 43.93 7.12
C ALA A 136 32.02 44.16 5.61
N VAL A 137 32.49 43.15 4.89
CA VAL A 137 32.68 43.23 3.44
C VAL A 137 31.37 42.85 2.75
N THR A 138 30.81 43.78 1.99
CA THR A 138 29.69 43.49 1.10
C THR A 138 30.22 42.73 -0.11
N ARG A 139 29.85 41.45 -0.22
CA ARG A 139 30.19 40.63 -1.39
C ARG A 139 28.94 40.30 -2.17
N VAL A 140 29.05 40.40 -3.50
CA VAL A 140 28.01 39.89 -4.39
C VAL A 140 28.22 38.39 -4.50
N GLN A 141 27.34 37.62 -3.86
CA GLN A 141 27.27 36.18 -4.03
C GLN A 141 26.47 35.87 -5.29
N HIS A 142 27.06 35.10 -6.20
CA HIS A 142 26.37 34.70 -7.41
C HIS A 142 25.35 33.58 -7.11
N PRO A 143 24.15 33.57 -7.72
CA PRO A 143 23.11 32.59 -7.41
C PRO A 143 23.54 31.13 -7.59
N TYR A 144 24.42 30.84 -8.56
CA TYR A 144 24.93 29.47 -8.76
C TYR A 144 25.79 28.97 -7.59
N GLN A 145 26.33 29.86 -6.76
CA GLN A 145 27.09 29.50 -5.56
C GLN A 145 26.20 28.93 -4.45
N LEU A 146 24.87 29.07 -4.56
CA LEU A 146 23.92 28.42 -3.66
C LEU A 146 23.78 26.92 -3.94
N MET A 147 24.24 26.41 -5.09
CA MET A 147 24.00 25.02 -5.49
C MET A 147 24.50 23.96 -4.50
N PRO A 148 25.69 24.07 -3.89
CA PRO A 148 26.09 23.14 -2.83
C PRO A 148 25.11 23.13 -1.65
N TYR A 149 24.70 24.31 -1.19
CA TYR A 149 23.74 24.46 -0.09
C TYR A 149 22.35 23.91 -0.47
N ILE A 150 21.87 24.22 -1.67
CA ILE A 150 20.62 23.68 -2.22
C ILE A 150 20.67 22.16 -2.25
N THR A 151 21.74 21.58 -2.82
CA THR A 151 21.86 20.12 -2.97
C THR A 151 21.86 19.43 -1.61
N PHE A 152 22.62 19.97 -0.65
CA PHE A 152 22.67 19.45 0.70
C PHE A 152 21.30 19.51 1.41
N MET A 153 20.64 20.66 1.36
CA MET A 153 19.34 20.85 2.02
C MET A 153 18.22 20.05 1.35
N VAL A 154 18.20 19.98 0.01
CA VAL A 154 17.27 19.13 -0.73
C VAL A 154 17.48 17.65 -0.40
N GLY A 155 18.74 17.22 -0.22
CA GLY A 155 19.05 15.87 0.28
C GLY A 155 18.43 15.62 1.65
N ILE A 156 18.72 16.46 2.64
CA ILE A 156 18.21 16.31 4.02
C ILE A 156 16.68 16.29 4.05
N TRP A 157 16.05 17.32 3.50
CA TRP A 157 14.60 17.46 3.56
C TRP A 157 13.88 16.48 2.64
N GLY A 158 14.51 16.06 1.54
CA GLY A 158 14.00 15.00 0.67
C GLY A 158 13.98 13.66 1.40
N PHE A 159 15.08 13.25 2.04
CA PHE A 159 15.09 12.00 2.84
C PHE A 159 14.11 12.07 4.01
N LEU A 160 14.05 13.19 4.72
CA LEU A 160 13.10 13.38 5.80
C LEU A 160 11.65 13.32 5.29
N GLY A 161 11.34 14.00 4.19
CA GLY A 161 10.01 13.98 3.57
C GLY A 161 9.61 12.58 3.11
N ALA A 162 10.54 11.83 2.51
CA ALA A 162 10.32 10.44 2.11
C ALA A 162 10.00 9.55 3.31
N LYS A 163 10.67 9.76 4.44
CA LYS A 163 10.42 9.00 5.68
C LYS A 163 9.12 9.40 6.38
N LEU A 164 8.79 10.69 6.38
CA LEU A 164 7.54 11.19 6.93
C LEU A 164 6.33 10.68 6.17
N PHE A 165 6.39 10.64 4.84
CA PHE A 165 5.32 10.07 4.02
C PHE A 165 5.19 8.56 4.23
N ASP A 166 6.29 7.83 4.28
CA ASP A 166 6.29 6.41 4.64
C ASP A 166 5.64 6.17 6.00
N THR A 167 5.98 7.02 6.98
CA THR A 167 5.38 6.98 8.32
C THR A 167 3.88 7.28 8.28
N ALA A 168 3.44 8.19 7.41
CA ALA A 168 2.03 8.53 7.23
C ALA A 168 1.26 7.40 6.54
N GLU A 169 1.90 6.64 5.64
CA GLU A 169 1.33 5.43 5.06
C GLU A 169 1.18 4.33 6.11
N HIS A 170 2.12 4.25 7.06
CA HIS A 170 2.10 3.31 8.20
C HIS A 170 1.60 3.95 9.50
N ILE A 171 0.68 4.92 9.42
CA ILE A 171 0.20 5.69 10.59
C ILE A 171 -0.46 4.82 11.66
N GLN A 172 -1.00 3.66 11.27
CA GLN A 172 -1.57 2.69 12.20
C GLN A 172 -0.47 2.00 13.02
N GLU A 173 0.59 1.53 12.37
CA GLU A 173 1.75 0.90 13.01
C GLU A 173 2.54 1.88 13.90
N LEU A 174 2.60 3.16 13.50
CA LEU A 174 3.24 4.22 14.27
C LEU A 174 2.68 4.33 15.70
N ARG A 175 1.40 3.99 15.92
CA ARG A 175 0.77 4.04 17.25
C ARG A 175 1.27 2.93 18.19
N TYR A 176 1.66 1.79 17.63
CA TYR A 176 2.05 0.60 18.40
C TYR A 176 3.56 0.48 18.54
N VAL A 177 4.32 0.81 17.48
CA VAL A 177 5.79 0.69 17.45
C VAL A 177 6.44 1.96 16.87
N PRO A 178 6.28 3.13 17.52
CA PRO A 178 6.63 4.43 16.94
C PRO A 178 8.10 4.54 16.53
N TRP A 179 9.01 4.05 17.39
CA TRP A 179 10.44 4.09 17.11
C TRP A 179 10.86 3.10 16.04
N GLN A 180 10.17 1.98 15.88
CA GLN A 180 10.48 1.03 14.83
C GLN A 180 10.06 1.55 13.47
N VAL A 181 8.90 2.21 13.36
CA VAL A 181 8.43 2.82 12.10
C VAL A 181 9.27 4.04 11.71
N LEU A 182 9.50 4.96 12.66
CA LEU A 182 10.27 6.19 12.40
C LEU A 182 11.74 5.93 12.09
N LEU A 183 12.37 4.97 12.77
CA LEU A 183 13.78 4.61 12.58
C LEU A 183 13.94 3.36 11.70
N ALA A 184 12.88 2.90 11.04
CA ALA A 184 12.96 1.76 10.15
C ALA A 184 13.98 2.04 9.05
N ARG A 185 14.84 1.06 8.80
CA ARG A 185 15.92 1.13 7.79
C ARG A 185 15.38 1.12 6.36
N SER A 186 14.18 0.60 6.19
CA SER A 186 13.37 0.61 4.98
C SER A 186 12.21 1.60 5.10
N GLY A 187 11.46 1.80 4.02
CA GLY A 187 10.31 2.70 4.02
C GLY A 187 10.72 4.15 3.73
N PHE A 188 11.06 4.40 2.46
CA PHE A 188 11.22 5.77 1.95
C PHE A 188 10.26 5.94 0.79
N THR A 189 9.20 6.71 1.01
CA THR A 189 8.20 6.95 -0.02
C THR A 189 8.71 8.00 -1.01
N TYR A 190 8.78 7.62 -2.29
CA TYR A 190 9.28 8.49 -3.37
C TYR A 190 8.58 9.87 -3.41
N TYR A 191 7.25 9.89 -3.29
CA TYR A 191 6.47 11.13 -3.34
C TYR A 191 6.84 12.11 -2.22
N GLY A 192 7.09 11.60 -1.02
CA GLY A 192 7.53 12.44 0.10
C GLY A 192 8.86 13.14 -0.20
N GLY A 193 9.82 12.40 -0.78
CA GLY A 193 11.11 12.95 -1.17
C GLY A 193 11.01 13.98 -2.30
N LEU A 194 10.18 13.70 -3.31
CA LEU A 194 9.95 14.63 -4.43
C LEU A 194 9.33 15.95 -3.95
N ILE A 195 8.26 15.88 -3.14
CA ILE A 195 7.53 17.06 -2.67
C ILE A 195 8.44 17.92 -1.79
N PHE A 196 9.06 17.34 -0.77
CA PHE A 196 9.92 18.10 0.14
C PHE A 196 11.19 18.62 -0.55
N GLY A 197 11.73 17.87 -1.51
CA GLY A 197 12.85 18.33 -2.34
C GLY A 197 12.50 19.58 -3.14
N ILE A 198 11.36 19.57 -3.85
CA ILE A 198 10.87 20.72 -4.63
C ILE A 198 10.59 21.91 -3.71
N LEU A 199 9.88 21.70 -2.59
CA LEU A 199 9.56 22.75 -1.64
C LEU A 199 10.82 23.41 -1.07
N THR A 200 11.82 22.62 -0.68
CA THR A 200 13.11 23.12 -0.19
C THR A 200 13.84 23.93 -1.26
N PHE A 201 13.91 23.43 -2.49
CA PHE A 201 14.52 24.15 -3.61
C PHE A 201 13.84 25.52 -3.85
N LEU A 202 12.50 25.56 -3.89
CA LEU A 202 11.74 26.79 -4.09
C LEU A 202 11.86 27.74 -2.90
N TYR A 203 11.87 27.22 -1.67
CA TYR A 203 12.02 28.00 -0.44
C TYR A 203 13.38 28.71 -0.38
N ILE A 204 14.47 28.01 -0.71
CA ILE A 204 15.81 28.61 -0.76
C ILE A 204 15.85 29.74 -1.80
N GLY A 205 15.27 29.53 -2.98
CA GLY A 205 15.15 30.58 -4.00
C GLY A 205 14.39 31.81 -3.50
N TYR A 206 13.23 31.58 -2.87
CA TYR A 206 12.41 32.63 -2.28
C TYR A 206 13.18 33.44 -1.21
N ARG A 207 13.88 32.77 -0.30
CA ARG A 207 14.71 33.41 0.74
C ARG A 207 15.83 34.27 0.17
N HIS A 208 16.36 33.90 -0.98
CA HIS A 208 17.40 34.65 -1.69
C HIS A 208 16.83 35.60 -2.77
N LYS A 209 15.53 35.94 -2.69
CA LYS A 209 14.85 36.90 -3.59
C LYS A 209 14.84 36.48 -5.06
N ILE A 210 15.03 35.20 -5.36
CA ILE A 210 14.87 34.63 -6.70
C ILE A 210 13.39 34.24 -6.85
N LYS A 211 12.72 34.77 -7.88
CA LYS A 211 11.30 34.45 -8.12
C LYS A 211 11.15 32.96 -8.40
N MET A 212 10.15 32.33 -7.78
CA MET A 212 9.89 30.88 -7.89
C MET A 212 9.77 30.40 -9.34
N ILE A 213 9.17 31.20 -10.22
CA ILE A 213 9.04 30.84 -11.64
C ILE A 213 10.40 30.68 -12.35
N HIS A 214 11.43 31.43 -11.95
CA HIS A 214 12.77 31.28 -12.48
C HIS A 214 13.46 30.05 -11.90
N MET A 215 13.22 29.74 -10.62
CA MET A 215 13.69 28.50 -10.01
C MET A 215 13.13 27.28 -10.76
N LEU A 216 11.82 27.27 -11.04
CA LEU A 216 11.16 26.22 -11.81
C LEU A 216 11.76 26.07 -13.22
N ASP A 217 11.96 27.18 -13.96
CA ASP A 217 12.63 27.15 -15.27
C ASP A 217 14.05 26.57 -15.17
N ILE A 218 14.83 26.96 -14.16
CA ILE A 218 16.21 26.51 -13.95
C ILE A 218 16.26 25.00 -13.67
N GLY A 219 15.34 24.50 -12.84
CA GLY A 219 15.32 23.09 -12.47
C GLY A 219 14.84 22.15 -13.57
N SER A 220 13.98 22.64 -14.47
CA SER A 220 13.25 21.80 -15.43
C SER A 220 14.12 20.94 -16.34
N PRO A 221 15.15 21.47 -17.06
CA PRO A 221 16.00 20.63 -17.90
C PRO A 221 16.81 19.62 -17.07
N GLY A 222 17.31 20.03 -15.91
CA GLY A 222 18.13 19.13 -15.08
C GLY A 222 17.31 18.00 -14.48
N MET A 223 16.03 18.23 -14.16
CA MET A 223 15.12 17.16 -13.72
C MET A 223 14.85 16.14 -14.83
N MET A 224 14.64 16.59 -16.06
CA MET A 224 14.47 15.69 -17.22
C MET A 224 15.72 14.83 -17.45
N LEU A 225 16.92 15.43 -17.37
CA LEU A 225 18.18 14.70 -17.46
C LEU A 225 18.34 13.69 -16.31
N ALA A 226 18.10 14.11 -15.07
CA ALA A 226 18.25 13.26 -13.90
C ALA A 226 17.33 12.05 -13.96
N TYR A 227 16.08 12.24 -14.41
CA TYR A 227 15.14 11.15 -14.61
C TYR A 227 15.62 10.16 -15.68
N GLY A 228 16.09 10.66 -16.83
CA GLY A 228 16.67 9.83 -17.89
C GLY A 228 17.87 9.01 -17.40
N ILE A 229 18.80 9.62 -16.65
CA ILE A 229 19.94 8.91 -16.06
C ILE A 229 19.48 7.87 -15.03
N GLY A 230 18.52 8.22 -14.17
CA GLY A 230 17.95 7.27 -13.20
C GLY A 230 17.35 6.03 -13.87
N ARG A 231 16.69 6.21 -15.02
CA ARG A 231 16.11 5.12 -15.82
C ARG A 231 17.16 4.21 -16.48
N ILE A 232 18.35 4.73 -16.77
CA ILE A 232 19.50 3.89 -17.14
C ILE A 232 19.85 2.97 -15.96
N GLY A 233 19.83 3.50 -14.74
CA GLY A 233 20.03 2.73 -13.51
C GLY A 233 19.05 1.57 -13.40
N CYS A 234 17.75 1.84 -13.53
CA CYS A 234 16.69 0.84 -13.54
C CYS A 234 16.89 -0.23 -14.63
N HIS A 235 17.27 0.19 -15.84
CA HIS A 235 17.50 -0.73 -16.94
C HIS A 235 18.67 -1.68 -16.65
N LEU A 236 19.80 -1.15 -16.16
CA LEU A 236 21.02 -1.94 -15.93
C LEU A 236 20.89 -2.90 -14.73
N SER A 237 20.20 -2.47 -13.67
CA SER A 237 19.97 -3.30 -12.47
C SER A 237 18.90 -4.37 -12.68
N GLY A 238 17.87 -4.10 -13.51
CA GLY A 238 16.67 -4.92 -13.54
C GLY A 238 15.93 -4.84 -12.20
N ASP A 239 15.52 -3.65 -11.80
CA ASP A 239 14.88 -3.39 -10.51
C ASP A 239 13.36 -3.61 -10.48
N GLY A 240 12.76 -4.10 -11.56
CA GLY A 240 11.31 -4.34 -11.66
C GLY A 240 10.54 -3.32 -12.49
N ASP A 241 11.18 -2.25 -12.97
CA ASP A 241 10.50 -1.19 -13.74
C ASP A 241 10.21 -1.54 -15.22
N TRP A 242 10.23 -2.82 -15.58
CA TRP A 242 9.96 -3.32 -16.92
C TRP A 242 8.47 -3.36 -17.30
N GLY A 243 8.23 -3.60 -18.58
CA GLY A 243 6.90 -3.59 -19.17
C GLY A 243 6.14 -4.90 -19.05
N ILE A 244 4.98 -4.95 -19.72
CA ILE A 244 4.22 -6.18 -19.97
C ILE A 244 4.99 -7.11 -20.91
N VAL A 245 4.57 -8.38 -20.97
CA VAL A 245 5.12 -9.37 -21.90
C VAL A 245 4.97 -8.87 -23.34
N ASN A 246 6.08 -8.86 -24.08
CA ASN A 246 6.07 -8.45 -25.47
C ASN A 246 5.88 -9.68 -26.38
N GLY A 247 4.63 -9.90 -26.80
CA GLY A 247 4.25 -10.93 -27.77
C GLY A 247 4.29 -10.48 -29.23
N HIS A 248 4.75 -9.26 -29.53
CA HIS A 248 4.71 -8.71 -30.89
C HIS A 248 5.97 -9.05 -31.69
N VAL A 249 5.79 -9.18 -33.01
CA VAL A 249 6.87 -9.47 -33.96
C VAL A 249 7.90 -8.34 -33.94
N LYS A 250 9.17 -8.70 -33.74
CA LYS A 250 10.28 -7.74 -33.70
C LYS A 250 10.53 -7.10 -35.07
N PRO A 251 10.63 -5.76 -35.15
CA PRO A 251 11.13 -5.09 -36.35
C PRO A 251 12.56 -5.54 -36.70
N GLY A 252 12.87 -5.72 -37.99
CA GLY A 252 14.17 -6.21 -38.44
C GLY A 252 15.37 -5.33 -38.03
N TRP A 253 15.15 -4.01 -37.94
CA TRP A 253 16.18 -3.02 -37.63
C TRP A 253 16.48 -2.86 -36.13
N LEU A 254 15.64 -3.41 -35.24
CA LEU A 254 15.78 -3.20 -33.79
C LEU A 254 16.46 -4.43 -33.14
N PRO A 255 17.46 -4.25 -32.26
CA PRO A 255 18.06 -5.36 -31.51
C PRO A 255 17.06 -6.06 -30.59
N GLN A 256 17.25 -7.36 -30.36
CA GLN A 256 16.36 -8.16 -29.50
C GLN A 256 16.23 -7.55 -28.10
N TRP A 257 17.35 -7.22 -27.47
CA TRP A 257 17.38 -6.66 -26.11
C TRP A 257 16.67 -5.30 -25.97
N ALA A 258 16.53 -4.56 -27.07
CA ALA A 258 15.81 -3.30 -27.11
C ALA A 258 14.33 -3.47 -27.46
N TRP A 259 13.91 -4.65 -27.94
CA TRP A 259 12.50 -4.94 -28.25
C TRP A 259 11.81 -5.76 -27.16
N SER A 260 12.45 -6.86 -26.76
CA SER A 260 11.92 -7.84 -25.82
C SER A 260 13.06 -8.45 -25.03
N PHE A 261 13.03 -8.26 -23.71
CA PHE A 261 14.15 -8.56 -22.84
C PHE A 261 13.72 -9.31 -21.58
N THR A 262 14.51 -10.28 -21.14
CA THR A 262 14.19 -11.16 -20.00
C THR A 262 14.86 -10.76 -18.69
N TYR A 263 15.71 -9.72 -18.71
CA TYR A 263 16.43 -9.24 -17.52
C TYR A 263 17.12 -10.36 -16.72
N PRO A 264 18.10 -11.08 -17.33
CA PRO A 264 18.85 -12.12 -16.61
C PRO A 264 19.73 -11.51 -15.52
N HIS A 265 19.80 -12.15 -14.35
CA HIS A 265 20.52 -11.65 -13.17
C HIS A 265 19.97 -10.30 -12.68
N ASN A 266 18.64 -10.16 -12.66
CA ASN A 266 17.99 -8.94 -12.19
C ASN A 266 18.13 -8.78 -10.67
N ALA A 267 18.22 -7.53 -10.20
CA ALA A 267 18.53 -7.19 -8.81
C ALA A 267 17.46 -7.60 -7.79
N ILE A 268 16.25 -7.95 -8.25
CA ILE A 268 15.12 -8.35 -7.39
C ILE A 268 14.82 -9.85 -7.43
N ASP A 269 15.68 -10.64 -8.09
CA ASP A 269 15.53 -12.09 -8.25
C ASP A 269 14.15 -12.55 -8.76
N ALA A 270 13.53 -11.74 -9.63
CA ALA A 270 12.23 -12.04 -10.22
C ALA A 270 12.33 -13.06 -11.36
N GLY A 271 11.33 -13.95 -11.44
CA GLY A 271 11.14 -14.91 -12.52
C GLY A 271 11.60 -16.31 -12.16
N VAL A 272 12.19 -17.01 -13.14
CA VAL A 272 12.66 -18.40 -13.00
C VAL A 272 14.16 -18.45 -12.77
N TYR A 273 14.61 -19.46 -12.02
CA TYR A 273 16.02 -19.71 -11.78
C TYR A 273 16.76 -20.06 -13.09
N ILE A 274 17.96 -19.50 -13.27
CA ILE A 274 18.86 -19.76 -14.38
C ILE A 274 19.66 -21.04 -14.06
N PRO A 275 19.48 -22.15 -14.80
CA PRO A 275 20.18 -23.40 -14.50
C PRO A 275 21.69 -23.25 -14.49
N GLY A 276 22.34 -23.72 -13.42
CA GLY A 276 23.81 -23.67 -13.28
C GLY A 276 24.38 -22.35 -12.79
N CYS A 277 23.55 -21.38 -12.40
CA CYS A 277 24.01 -20.08 -11.91
C CYS A 277 24.47 -20.15 -10.43
N THR A 278 25.66 -19.62 -10.15
CA THR A 278 26.26 -19.55 -8.80
C THR A 278 26.48 -18.10 -8.32
N SER A 279 25.91 -17.11 -9.02
CA SER A 279 25.96 -15.70 -8.65
C SER A 279 25.00 -15.38 -7.48
N LEU A 280 25.11 -14.19 -6.91
CA LEU A 280 24.15 -13.68 -5.92
C LEU A 280 22.75 -13.53 -6.50
N HIS A 281 22.65 -13.16 -7.78
CA HIS A 281 21.39 -12.99 -8.49
C HIS A 281 21.28 -13.99 -9.64
N CYS A 282 20.38 -14.95 -9.53
CA CYS A 282 20.30 -16.11 -10.42
C CYS A 282 18.94 -16.31 -11.09
N HIS A 283 18.14 -15.25 -11.19
CA HIS A 283 16.82 -15.31 -11.81
C HIS A 283 16.73 -14.47 -13.08
N GLN A 284 15.77 -14.86 -13.94
CA GLN A 284 15.38 -14.13 -15.14
C GLN A 284 13.88 -14.29 -15.40
N LEU A 285 13.28 -13.35 -16.13
CA LEU A 285 11.89 -13.48 -16.53
C LEU A 285 11.71 -14.63 -17.53
N PRO A 286 10.65 -15.46 -17.39
CA PRO A 286 10.41 -16.60 -18.27
C PRO A 286 10.04 -16.17 -19.70
N MET A 287 9.46 -14.98 -19.85
CA MET A 287 9.05 -14.39 -21.13
C MET A 287 9.69 -13.00 -21.27
N GLY A 288 10.06 -12.64 -22.50
CA GLY A 288 10.60 -11.32 -22.78
C GLY A 288 9.55 -10.22 -22.66
N VAL A 289 9.87 -9.16 -21.95
CA VAL A 289 9.00 -8.00 -21.71
C VAL A 289 9.50 -6.78 -22.47
N TYR A 290 8.63 -5.78 -22.64
CA TYR A 290 9.08 -4.48 -23.14
C TYR A 290 10.09 -3.86 -22.15
N PRO A 291 11.31 -3.48 -22.58
CA PRO A 291 12.29 -2.84 -21.71
C PRO A 291 11.93 -1.36 -21.48
N THR A 292 10.80 -1.09 -20.82
CA THR A 292 10.29 0.27 -20.57
C THR A 292 11.31 1.22 -19.93
N PRO A 293 12.20 0.81 -19.00
CA PRO A 293 13.23 1.72 -18.46
C PRO A 293 14.21 2.20 -19.52
N LEU A 294 14.52 1.38 -20.54
CA LEU A 294 15.35 1.80 -21.67
C LEU A 294 14.60 2.85 -22.51
N TYR A 295 13.32 2.63 -22.76
CA TYR A 295 12.49 3.55 -23.53
C TYR A 295 12.35 4.90 -22.80
N GLU A 296 12.11 4.88 -21.48
CA GLU A 296 12.09 6.08 -20.63
C GLU A 296 13.43 6.79 -20.65
N ALA A 297 14.55 6.07 -20.47
CA ALA A 297 15.89 6.64 -20.50
C ALA A 297 16.18 7.37 -21.82
N VAL A 298 15.95 6.69 -22.95
CA VAL A 298 16.17 7.27 -24.28
C VAL A 298 15.22 8.44 -24.53
N GLY A 299 13.93 8.27 -24.21
CA GLY A 299 12.91 9.31 -24.35
C GLY A 299 13.28 10.56 -23.58
N CYS A 300 13.57 10.44 -22.28
CA CYS A 300 13.92 11.56 -21.43
C CYS A 300 15.24 12.23 -21.81
N LEU A 301 16.25 11.48 -22.29
CA LEU A 301 17.49 12.08 -22.81
C LEU A 301 17.24 12.88 -24.10
N LEU A 302 16.39 12.39 -25.01
CA LEU A 302 15.99 13.13 -26.21
C LEU A 302 15.18 14.37 -25.87
N LEU A 303 14.24 14.27 -24.92
CA LEU A 303 13.44 15.39 -24.43
C LEU A 303 14.31 16.43 -23.73
N PHE A 304 15.25 16.00 -22.88
CA PHE A 304 16.27 16.86 -22.29
C PHE A 304 17.08 17.58 -23.36
N THR A 305 17.58 16.85 -24.37
CA THR A 305 18.39 17.43 -25.45
C THR A 305 17.59 18.48 -26.23
N THR A 306 16.33 18.17 -26.51
CA THR A 306 15.40 19.10 -27.18
C THR A 306 15.20 20.35 -26.34
N MET A 307 14.85 20.21 -25.06
CA MET A 307 14.73 21.32 -24.12
C MET A 307 16.04 22.11 -24.02
N TRP A 308 17.17 21.41 -24.01
CA TRP A 308 18.49 22.02 -23.91
C TRP A 308 18.73 22.91 -25.12
N ILE A 309 18.49 22.44 -26.34
CA ILE A 309 18.70 23.23 -27.56
C ILE A 309 17.81 24.49 -27.55
N ILE A 310 16.51 24.34 -27.27
CA ILE A 310 15.54 25.44 -27.38
C ILE A 310 15.59 26.43 -26.21
N ARG A 311 16.17 26.08 -25.06
CA ARG A 311 16.17 26.93 -23.85
C ARG A 311 16.74 28.33 -24.08
N LYS A 312 17.65 28.48 -25.05
CA LYS A 312 18.27 29.77 -25.41
C LYS A 312 17.28 30.71 -26.12
N SER A 313 16.33 30.14 -26.86
CA SER A 313 15.29 30.84 -27.60
C SER A 313 14.08 31.21 -26.73
N ILE A 314 13.83 30.46 -25.65
CA ILE A 314 12.72 30.72 -24.72
C ILE A 314 13.12 31.83 -23.73
N LYS A 315 12.55 33.04 -23.93
CA LYS A 315 12.77 34.20 -23.04
C LYS A 315 11.67 34.40 -22.00
N THR A 316 10.47 33.89 -22.26
CA THR A 316 9.31 34.06 -21.38
C THR A 316 9.51 33.26 -20.08
N PRO A 317 9.47 33.89 -18.90
CA PRO A 317 9.57 33.18 -17.63
C PRO A 317 8.45 32.13 -17.46
N GLY A 318 8.82 30.92 -17.08
CA GLY A 318 7.89 29.80 -16.83
C GLY A 318 7.60 28.94 -18.06
N ALA A 319 7.92 29.42 -19.27
CA ALA A 319 7.64 28.65 -20.48
C ALA A 319 8.45 27.36 -20.56
N LEU A 320 9.68 27.34 -20.02
CA LEU A 320 10.51 26.14 -20.00
C LEU A 320 9.97 25.11 -18.99
N PHE A 321 9.45 25.57 -17.85
CA PHE A 321 8.76 24.73 -16.87
C PHE A 321 7.45 24.13 -17.41
N TYR A 322 6.59 24.92 -18.03
CA TYR A 322 5.35 24.38 -18.60
C TYR A 322 5.62 23.42 -19.76
N LEU A 323 6.67 23.67 -20.55
CA LEU A 323 7.12 22.71 -21.55
C LEU A 323 7.59 21.40 -20.91
N PHE A 324 8.37 21.48 -19.82
CA PHE A 324 8.77 20.29 -19.07
C PHE A 324 7.57 19.48 -18.59
N LEU A 325 6.54 20.12 -18.02
CA LEU A 325 5.32 19.42 -17.59
C LEU A 325 4.62 18.70 -18.76
N LEU A 326 4.49 19.37 -19.91
CA LEU A 326 3.91 18.74 -21.10
C LEU A 326 4.71 17.53 -21.56
N LEU A 327 6.02 17.68 -21.73
CA LEU A 327 6.89 16.63 -22.26
C LEU A 327 7.00 15.45 -21.29
N ASN A 328 7.20 15.73 -20.01
CA ASN A 328 7.29 14.71 -18.97
C ASN A 328 5.95 13.99 -18.77
N GLY A 329 4.84 14.72 -18.80
CA GLY A 329 3.51 14.12 -18.72
C GLY A 329 3.19 13.25 -19.93
N ALA A 330 3.49 13.72 -21.14
CA ALA A 330 3.26 12.93 -22.36
C ALA A 330 4.09 11.64 -22.37
N GLU A 331 5.39 11.75 -22.13
CA GLU A 331 6.29 10.60 -22.05
C GLU A 331 5.79 9.57 -21.02
N ARG A 332 5.48 10.04 -19.80
CA ARG A 332 5.00 9.17 -18.74
C ARG A 332 3.69 8.49 -19.09
N TYR A 333 2.75 9.22 -19.70
CA TYR A 333 1.44 8.67 -20.09
C TYR A 333 1.57 7.52 -21.10
N PHE A 334 2.42 7.68 -22.12
CA PHE A 334 2.61 6.68 -23.17
C PHE A 334 3.40 5.46 -22.70
N ILE A 335 4.49 5.67 -21.95
CA ILE A 335 5.26 4.55 -21.40
C ILE A 335 4.41 3.69 -20.48
N GLU A 336 3.57 4.32 -19.66
CA GLU A 336 2.75 3.62 -18.69
C GLU A 336 1.72 2.68 -19.35
N MET A 337 1.38 2.89 -20.63
CA MET A 337 0.57 1.93 -21.40
C MET A 337 1.27 0.58 -21.58
N LEU A 338 2.60 0.58 -21.63
CA LEU A 338 3.45 -0.60 -21.78
C LEU A 338 3.91 -1.17 -20.44
N ARG A 339 3.67 -0.46 -19.32
CA ARG A 339 4.08 -0.90 -17.98
C ARG A 339 3.12 -1.92 -17.37
N ILE A 340 3.65 -2.75 -16.48
CA ILE A 340 2.91 -3.74 -15.69
C ILE A 340 2.13 -3.15 -14.50
N THR A 341 2.15 -1.82 -14.35
CA THR A 341 1.57 -1.12 -13.20
C THR A 341 0.05 -1.32 -13.10
N PRO A 342 -0.52 -1.51 -11.90
CA PRO A 342 -1.96 -1.59 -11.72
C PRO A 342 -2.68 -0.32 -12.19
N LYS A 343 -3.81 -0.50 -12.88
CA LYS A 343 -4.66 0.59 -13.38
C LYS A 343 -5.87 0.77 -12.48
N TYR A 344 -6.25 2.03 -12.25
CA TYR A 344 -7.44 2.42 -11.52
C TYR A 344 -8.54 2.81 -12.52
N GLN A 345 -9.79 2.52 -12.19
CA GLN A 345 -10.91 2.92 -13.04
C GLN A 345 -11.44 4.28 -12.56
N LEU A 346 -11.17 5.33 -13.34
CA LEU A 346 -11.65 6.69 -13.05
C LEU A 346 -12.54 7.16 -14.21
N LEU A 347 -13.81 7.48 -13.91
CA LEU A 347 -14.79 7.96 -14.90
C LEU A 347 -14.94 7.05 -16.14
N GLY A 348 -14.80 5.74 -15.96
CA GLY A 348 -14.89 4.76 -17.06
C GLY A 348 -13.61 4.56 -17.88
N ILE A 349 -12.51 5.24 -17.53
CA ILE A 349 -11.21 5.10 -18.17
C ILE A 349 -10.26 4.38 -17.21
N GLN A 350 -9.58 3.32 -17.67
CA GLN A 350 -8.55 2.63 -16.90
C GLN A 350 -7.22 3.38 -16.98
N LEU A 351 -6.83 4.05 -15.91
CA LEU A 351 -5.60 4.84 -15.81
C LEU A 351 -4.79 4.43 -14.58
N SER A 352 -3.49 4.21 -14.72
CA SER A 352 -2.64 4.06 -13.54
C SER A 352 -2.48 5.37 -12.77
N GLN A 353 -2.03 5.31 -11.52
CA GLN A 353 -1.72 6.52 -10.73
C GLN A 353 -0.73 7.44 -11.47
N ALA A 354 0.27 6.85 -12.14
CA ALA A 354 1.23 7.60 -12.92
C ALA A 354 0.58 8.28 -14.15
N GLN A 355 -0.39 7.63 -14.81
CA GLN A 355 -1.16 8.24 -15.88
C GLN A 355 -2.02 9.41 -15.40
N LEU A 356 -2.60 9.33 -14.19
CA LEU A 356 -3.34 10.45 -13.60
C LEU A 356 -2.44 11.66 -13.35
N ILE A 357 -1.27 11.44 -12.74
CA ILE A 357 -0.28 12.50 -12.50
C ILE A 357 0.22 13.07 -13.84
N ALA A 358 0.45 12.21 -14.84
CA ALA A 358 0.84 12.64 -16.18
C ALA A 358 -0.22 13.54 -16.83
N LEU A 359 -1.50 13.22 -16.71
CA LEU A 359 -2.59 14.07 -17.20
C LEU A 359 -2.65 15.41 -16.46
N LEU A 360 -2.40 15.44 -15.15
CA LEU A 360 -2.29 16.69 -14.39
C LEU A 360 -1.10 17.55 -14.85
N PHE A 361 0.03 16.92 -15.18
CA PHE A 361 1.19 17.62 -15.73
C PHE A 361 0.88 18.20 -17.11
N ILE A 362 0.23 17.42 -17.99
CA ILE A 362 -0.20 17.89 -19.31
C ILE A 362 -1.17 19.07 -19.16
N ALA A 363 -2.20 18.93 -18.32
CA ALA A 363 -3.18 19.98 -18.06
C ALA A 363 -2.53 21.25 -17.48
N GLY A 364 -1.61 21.10 -16.51
CA GLY A 364 -0.87 22.21 -15.91
C GLY A 364 0.04 22.91 -16.92
N GLY A 365 0.70 22.16 -17.80
CA GLY A 365 1.51 22.70 -18.89
C GLY A 365 0.66 23.50 -19.88
N LEU A 366 -0.47 22.94 -20.34
CA LEU A 366 -1.40 23.62 -21.25
C LEU A 366 -1.99 24.88 -20.63
N ALA A 367 -2.49 24.80 -19.39
CA ALA A 367 -3.02 25.95 -18.66
C ALA A 367 -1.96 27.03 -18.46
N GLY A 368 -0.71 26.63 -18.19
CA GLY A 368 0.43 27.54 -18.09
C GLY A 368 0.71 28.29 -19.39
N PHE A 369 0.70 27.61 -20.54
CA PHE A 369 0.86 28.26 -21.84
C PHE A 369 -0.31 29.18 -22.19
N VAL A 370 -1.55 28.78 -21.90
CA VAL A 370 -2.73 29.64 -22.05
C VAL A 370 -2.58 30.90 -21.19
N TRP A 371 -2.18 30.75 -19.93
CA TRP A 371 -1.95 31.88 -19.04
C TRP A 371 -0.83 32.82 -19.52
N LEU A 372 0.28 32.29 -20.01
CA LEU A 372 1.37 33.08 -20.59
C LEU A 372 0.90 33.85 -21.85
N SER A 373 0.11 33.22 -22.71
CA SER A 373 -0.44 33.86 -23.91
C SER A 373 -1.44 34.96 -23.57
N ALA A 374 -2.33 34.72 -22.60
CA ALA A 374 -3.29 35.71 -22.10
C ALA A 374 -2.56 36.90 -21.46
N ARG A 375 -1.52 36.65 -20.65
CA ARG A 375 -0.70 37.71 -20.05
C ARG A 375 0.01 38.57 -21.10
N TYR A 376 0.56 37.94 -22.15
CA TYR A 376 1.17 38.67 -23.26
C TYR A 376 0.13 39.50 -24.01
N TYR A 377 -1.04 38.93 -24.29
CA TYR A 377 -2.18 39.59 -24.95
C TYR A 377 -2.72 40.79 -24.16
N PHE A 378 -2.95 40.66 -22.85
CA PHE A 378 -3.41 41.76 -21.99
C PHE A 378 -2.35 42.83 -21.76
N SER A 379 -1.06 42.46 -21.68
CA SER A 379 0.04 43.44 -21.59
C SER A 379 0.23 44.25 -22.88
N TYR A 380 -0.10 43.67 -24.05
CA TYR A 380 -0.08 44.36 -25.34
C TYR A 380 -1.31 45.26 -25.54
N ARG A 381 -2.48 44.83 -25.05
CA ARG A 381 -3.76 45.55 -25.13
C ARG A 381 -3.78 46.89 -24.37
N ASN A 382 -2.90 47.07 -23.38
CA ASN A 382 -2.77 48.35 -22.66
C ASN A 382 -2.07 49.46 -23.47
N LYS A 383 -1.67 49.21 -24.73
CA LYS A 383 -1.03 50.21 -25.61
C LYS A 383 -1.83 50.63 -26.84
N THR A 384 -3.00 50.06 -27.13
CA THR A 384 -3.83 50.51 -28.26
C THR A 384 -5.31 50.25 -27.99
N HIS A 385 -6.07 51.35 -27.89
CA HIS A 385 -7.52 51.35 -28.01
C HIS A 385 -7.90 50.85 -29.42
N VAL A 386 -8.68 49.77 -29.51
CA VAL A 386 -9.88 49.61 -30.35
C VAL A 386 -10.34 48.13 -30.33
N MET A 387 -11.66 47.98 -30.26
CA MET A 387 -12.51 46.81 -30.45
C MET A 387 -12.58 45.70 -29.36
N LYS A 388 -13.70 45.77 -28.63
CA LYS A 388 -14.39 44.68 -27.93
C LYS A 388 -15.23 43.87 -28.94
N LYS A 389 -14.82 42.64 -29.22
CA LYS A 389 -15.64 41.44 -29.51
C LYS A 389 -14.65 40.31 -29.78
N TRP A 390 -15.02 39.06 -29.54
CA TRP A 390 -14.20 37.83 -29.58
C TRP A 390 -13.57 37.40 -28.25
N MET A 391 -14.42 37.20 -27.23
CA MET A 391 -14.07 36.34 -26.09
C MET A 391 -15.33 35.67 -25.52
N LEU A 392 -16.14 35.05 -26.38
CA LEU A 392 -17.30 34.25 -25.99
C LEU A 392 -17.49 32.94 -26.78
N THR A 393 -16.51 32.51 -27.57
CA THR A 393 -16.61 31.28 -28.38
C THR A 393 -15.34 30.45 -28.30
N GLY A 394 -15.10 29.87 -27.12
CA GLY A 394 -13.96 28.98 -26.87
C GLY A 394 -14.08 28.16 -25.58
N ALA A 395 -15.32 27.88 -25.14
CA ALA A 395 -15.63 27.04 -23.98
C ALA A 395 -16.66 25.94 -24.32
N GLY A 396 -16.82 25.61 -25.60
CA GLY A 396 -17.82 24.65 -26.06
C GLY A 396 -17.24 23.72 -27.12
N LEU A 397 -16.56 22.67 -26.68
CA LEU A 397 -16.31 21.47 -27.48
C LEU A 397 -15.90 20.31 -26.56
N LEU A 398 -16.86 19.87 -25.74
CA LEU A 398 -16.95 18.52 -25.16
C LEU A 398 -18.41 18.30 -24.72
N LEU A 399 -19.33 18.36 -25.67
CA LEU A 399 -20.71 17.91 -25.47
C LEU A 399 -21.20 17.42 -26.83
N PHE A 400 -21.13 16.11 -27.06
CA PHE A 400 -22.20 15.38 -27.73
C PHE A 400 -22.06 13.87 -27.53
N CYS A 401 -23.20 13.26 -27.19
CA CYS A 401 -23.55 11.84 -27.19
C CYS A 401 -22.87 10.92 -26.15
N GLY A 402 -23.52 10.84 -24.99
CA GLY A 402 -23.74 9.58 -24.31
C GLY A 402 -25.03 9.68 -23.53
N LEU A 403 -26.04 8.87 -23.87
CA LEU A 403 -27.08 8.52 -22.90
C LEU A 403 -26.34 7.84 -21.73
N GLN A 404 -26.02 8.60 -20.68
CA GLN A 404 -25.53 8.01 -19.45
C GLN A 404 -26.71 7.33 -18.78
N ALA A 405 -26.66 6.00 -18.72
CA ALA A 405 -27.29 5.30 -17.61
C ALA A 405 -26.82 5.99 -16.32
N GLN A 406 -27.75 6.40 -15.46
CA GLN A 406 -27.41 6.97 -14.16
C GLN A 406 -26.48 5.98 -13.45
N THR A 407 -25.20 6.33 -13.33
CA THR A 407 -24.27 5.57 -12.50
C THR A 407 -24.79 5.65 -11.06
N PRO A 408 -25.01 4.52 -10.38
CA PRO A 408 -25.51 4.54 -9.01
C PRO A 408 -24.57 5.36 -8.14
N ASP A 409 -25.13 6.23 -7.29
CA ASP A 409 -24.35 6.93 -6.26
C ASP A 409 -23.77 5.88 -5.31
N LEU A 410 -22.45 5.81 -5.18
CA LEU A 410 -21.76 4.85 -4.30
C LEU A 410 -21.17 5.53 -3.06
N ALA A 411 -21.34 6.84 -2.91
CA ALA A 411 -20.77 7.61 -1.81
C ALA A 411 -21.80 7.92 -0.72
N ASN A 412 -23.10 8.01 -1.07
CA ASN A 412 -24.13 8.42 -0.12
C ASN A 412 -25.16 7.31 0.14
N LEU A 413 -25.45 7.10 1.43
CA LEU A 413 -26.59 6.33 1.93
C LEU A 413 -27.10 7.06 3.19
N ARG A 414 -28.41 7.19 3.33
CA ARG A 414 -29.01 7.75 4.54
C ARG A 414 -29.27 6.62 5.53
N PHE A 415 -28.71 6.75 6.73
CA PHE A 415 -28.81 5.72 7.75
C PHE A 415 -28.59 6.29 9.14
N LYS A 416 -28.98 5.51 10.14
CA LYS A 416 -28.68 5.72 11.55
C LYS A 416 -28.04 4.47 12.13
N VAL A 417 -26.99 4.64 12.93
CA VAL A 417 -26.35 3.53 13.68
C VAL A 417 -26.64 3.69 15.16
N GLU A 418 -27.00 2.60 15.83
CA GLU A 418 -27.21 2.54 17.28
C GLU A 418 -26.73 1.20 17.84
N GLU A 419 -26.50 1.13 19.14
CA GLU A 419 -26.14 -0.13 19.81
C GLU A 419 -27.32 -1.12 19.78
N ALA A 420 -27.00 -2.42 19.76
CA ALA A 420 -27.95 -3.51 19.91
C ALA A 420 -27.60 -4.33 21.18
N PRO A 421 -27.78 -3.74 22.39
CA PRO A 421 -27.40 -4.37 23.65
C PRO A 421 -28.12 -5.70 23.88
N GLU A 422 -29.36 -5.84 23.40
CA GLU A 422 -30.14 -7.07 23.48
C GLU A 422 -29.47 -8.25 22.75
N TRP A 423 -28.79 -7.99 21.64
CA TRP A 423 -28.03 -9.01 20.91
C TRP A 423 -26.68 -9.28 21.57
N SER A 424 -26.02 -8.23 22.04
CA SER A 424 -24.76 -8.36 22.81
C SER A 424 -24.96 -9.19 24.08
N ALA A 425 -26.11 -9.07 24.74
CA ALA A 425 -26.45 -9.79 25.97
C ALA A 425 -26.51 -11.32 25.80
N LEU A 426 -26.81 -11.84 24.60
CA LEU A 426 -26.84 -13.29 24.33
C LEU A 426 -25.48 -13.98 24.59
N PHE A 427 -24.40 -13.21 24.47
CA PHE A 427 -23.02 -13.66 24.58
C PHE A 427 -22.39 -13.35 25.94
N ILE A 428 -23.17 -12.79 26.87
CA ILE A 428 -22.74 -12.57 28.25
C ILE A 428 -23.08 -13.82 29.06
N ARG A 429 -22.07 -14.65 29.34
CA ARG A 429 -22.23 -15.92 30.03
C ARG A 429 -21.12 -16.13 31.06
N ASN A 430 -21.45 -16.86 32.13
CA ASN A 430 -20.53 -17.13 33.24
C ASN A 430 -20.20 -18.62 33.39
N ASN A 431 -20.79 -19.50 32.57
CA ASN A 431 -20.58 -20.94 32.64
C ASN A 431 -20.67 -21.58 31.25
N GLY A 432 -19.75 -22.50 30.97
CA GLY A 432 -19.57 -23.12 29.65
C GLY A 432 -18.85 -22.18 28.69
N TRP A 433 -19.39 -22.00 27.49
CA TRP A 433 -18.90 -20.95 26.58
C TRP A 433 -19.14 -19.57 27.20
N PHE A 434 -18.09 -18.76 27.31
CA PHE A 434 -18.19 -17.39 27.85
C PHE A 434 -17.51 -16.33 26.99
N GLY A 435 -16.82 -16.74 25.92
CA GLY A 435 -16.16 -15.83 25.01
C GLY A 435 -15.69 -16.52 23.74
N GLY A 436 -15.58 -15.77 22.66
CA GLY A 436 -15.09 -16.30 21.39
C GLY A 436 -14.99 -15.24 20.30
N ASP A 437 -14.21 -15.57 19.29
CA ASP A 437 -14.03 -14.79 18.08
C ASP A 437 -14.49 -15.51 16.81
N GLY A 438 -14.31 -14.83 15.68
CA GLY A 438 -15.23 -14.95 14.56
C GLY A 438 -16.63 -14.48 14.99
N ILE A 439 -17.61 -14.63 14.11
CA ILE A 439 -19.03 -14.79 14.46
C ILE A 439 -19.86 -14.94 13.18
N TYR A 440 -19.70 -16.05 12.47
CA TYR A 440 -20.51 -16.25 11.27
C TYR A 440 -21.89 -16.77 11.62
N SER A 441 -22.91 -16.20 11.01
CA SER A 441 -24.31 -16.58 11.19
C SER A 441 -24.86 -17.21 9.92
N ILE A 442 -25.28 -18.46 9.99
CA ILE A 442 -25.71 -19.25 8.84
C ILE A 442 -27.16 -19.71 9.05
N PRO A 443 -28.13 -19.23 8.25
CA PRO A 443 -29.48 -19.75 8.23
C PRO A 443 -29.52 -21.23 7.82
N LEU A 444 -29.97 -22.09 8.72
CA LEU A 444 -30.00 -23.54 8.46
C LEU A 444 -31.02 -23.96 7.39
N ASN A 445 -31.93 -23.06 7.02
CA ASN A 445 -32.86 -23.26 5.91
C ASN A 445 -32.26 -22.86 4.53
N GLY A 446 -31.05 -22.30 4.50
CA GLY A 446 -30.38 -21.80 3.28
C GLY A 446 -30.94 -20.50 2.72
N VAL A 447 -31.80 -19.80 3.47
CA VAL A 447 -32.34 -18.49 3.08
C VAL A 447 -31.52 -17.39 3.74
N GLU A 448 -30.57 -16.82 2.99
CA GLU A 448 -29.56 -15.86 3.50
C GLU A 448 -30.08 -14.43 3.69
N HIS A 449 -31.05 -14.01 2.87
CA HIS A 449 -31.48 -12.59 2.78
C HIS A 449 -32.80 -12.29 3.49
N GLN A 450 -33.26 -13.21 4.33
CA GLN A 450 -34.45 -13.06 5.14
C GLN A 450 -34.19 -13.63 6.53
N GLN A 451 -35.00 -13.18 7.48
CA GLN A 451 -34.95 -13.68 8.82
C GLN A 451 -35.22 -15.19 8.90
N SER A 452 -34.44 -15.91 9.71
CA SER A 452 -34.54 -17.35 9.91
C SER A 452 -34.78 -17.70 11.37
N ASP A 453 -35.75 -18.59 11.62
CA ASP A 453 -36.03 -19.12 12.96
C ASP A 453 -35.02 -20.17 13.43
N SER A 454 -34.05 -20.52 12.60
CA SER A 454 -32.96 -21.41 12.97
C SER A 454 -31.66 -20.93 12.36
N LEU A 455 -30.76 -20.46 13.23
CA LEU A 455 -29.48 -19.88 12.85
C LEU A 455 -28.36 -20.65 13.53
N LEU A 456 -27.37 -21.08 12.76
CA LEU A 456 -26.11 -21.57 13.28
C LEU A 456 -25.14 -20.40 13.41
N PHE A 457 -24.62 -20.19 14.61
CA PHE A 457 -23.42 -19.41 14.81
C PHE A 457 -22.21 -20.33 14.85
N ILE A 458 -21.14 -19.94 14.18
CA ILE A 458 -19.84 -20.60 14.27
C ILE A 458 -18.81 -19.59 14.78
N PHE A 459 -17.95 -20.07 15.66
CA PHE A 459 -16.90 -19.30 16.31
C PHE A 459 -15.57 -20.00 16.07
N SER A 460 -14.52 -19.19 16.00
CA SER A 460 -13.12 -19.64 16.02
C SER A 460 -12.67 -19.75 17.48
N ASP A 461 -11.52 -19.17 17.85
CA ASP A 461 -10.98 -19.34 19.19
C ASP A 461 -12.04 -18.95 20.23
N SER A 462 -12.28 -19.85 21.18
CA SER A 462 -13.42 -19.78 22.08
C SER A 462 -13.01 -20.24 23.47
N MET A 463 -13.42 -19.47 24.48
CA MET A 463 -13.18 -19.77 25.88
C MET A 463 -14.32 -20.56 26.48
N ILE A 464 -13.98 -21.72 27.05
CA ILE A 464 -14.88 -22.60 27.79
C ILE A 464 -14.43 -22.66 29.25
N GLY A 465 -15.33 -22.41 30.19
CA GLY A 465 -15.04 -22.44 31.62
C GLY A 465 -16.09 -21.75 32.46
N THR A 466 -15.69 -21.28 33.64
CA THR A 466 -16.59 -20.65 34.61
C THR A 466 -16.01 -19.34 35.11
N ILE A 467 -16.84 -18.31 35.15
CA ILE A 467 -16.55 -17.01 35.73
C ILE A 467 -17.40 -16.88 37.00
N GLU A 468 -16.74 -16.67 38.14
CA GLU A 468 -17.40 -16.43 39.42
C GLU A 468 -16.75 -15.22 40.10
N ASN A 469 -17.56 -14.28 40.58
CA ASN A 469 -17.09 -13.03 41.21
C ASN A 469 -16.05 -12.28 40.35
N ASP A 470 -16.33 -12.10 39.06
CA ASP A 470 -15.43 -11.47 38.08
C ASP A 470 -14.02 -12.09 38.01
N SER A 471 -13.91 -13.38 38.35
CA SER A 471 -12.66 -14.14 38.31
C SER A 471 -12.83 -15.42 37.52
N LEU A 472 -11.81 -15.76 36.73
CA LEU A 472 -11.76 -16.99 35.95
C LEU A 472 -11.42 -18.18 36.85
N LEU A 473 -12.29 -19.18 36.93
CA LEU A 473 -12.04 -20.37 37.74
C LEU A 473 -11.05 -21.34 37.06
N PRO A 474 -10.26 -22.11 37.84
CA PRO A 474 -9.38 -23.16 37.32
C PRO A 474 -10.14 -24.17 36.45
N GLY A 475 -9.51 -24.61 35.35
CA GLY A 475 -10.11 -25.52 34.38
C GLY A 475 -10.68 -24.83 33.14
N SER A 476 -10.71 -23.49 33.14
CA SER A 476 -11.05 -22.71 31.94
C SER A 476 -9.97 -22.86 30.87
N ARG A 477 -10.37 -23.11 29.62
CA ARG A 477 -9.44 -23.32 28.50
C ARG A 477 -9.97 -22.72 27.20
N MET A 478 -9.04 -22.43 26.30
CA MET A 478 -9.34 -22.04 24.93
C MET A 478 -9.41 -23.28 24.04
N VAL A 479 -10.42 -23.34 23.18
CA VAL A 479 -10.55 -24.27 22.06
C VAL A 479 -10.60 -23.48 20.76
N HIS A 480 -10.30 -24.10 19.62
CA HIS A 480 -10.08 -23.36 18.37
C HIS A 480 -11.33 -23.09 17.54
N ASN A 481 -12.44 -23.75 17.87
CA ASN A 481 -13.75 -23.44 17.30
C ASN A 481 -14.87 -24.05 18.13
N THR A 482 -16.00 -23.35 18.13
CA THR A 482 -17.26 -23.79 18.76
C THR A 482 -18.44 -23.38 17.91
N VAL A 483 -19.64 -23.86 18.26
CA VAL A 483 -20.86 -23.49 17.53
C VAL A 483 -21.98 -23.17 18.50
N ALA A 484 -22.99 -22.41 18.04
CA ALA A 484 -24.24 -22.24 18.77
C ALA A 484 -25.43 -22.27 17.82
N ILE A 485 -26.58 -22.75 18.30
CA ILE A 485 -27.85 -22.64 17.57
C ILE A 485 -28.75 -21.64 18.28
N LEU A 486 -29.26 -20.69 17.51
CA LEU A 486 -30.35 -19.82 17.92
C LEU A 486 -31.65 -20.34 17.29
N GLY A 487 -32.58 -20.80 18.13
CA GLY A 487 -33.84 -21.45 17.71
C GLY A 487 -35.02 -20.50 17.47
N LYS A 488 -34.80 -19.19 17.48
CA LYS A 488 -35.79 -18.16 17.18
C LYS A 488 -35.10 -16.97 16.52
N ASN A 489 -35.80 -16.28 15.63
CA ASN A 489 -35.33 -15.03 15.06
C ASN A 489 -35.52 -13.82 16.03
N ALA A 490 -35.05 -13.95 17.27
CA ALA A 490 -35.08 -12.89 18.26
C ALA A 490 -33.96 -13.10 19.29
N PRO A 491 -33.48 -12.03 19.95
CA PRO A 491 -32.50 -12.14 21.02
C PRO A 491 -33.15 -12.73 22.29
N ASP A 492 -33.29 -14.06 22.32
CA ASP A 492 -33.82 -14.83 23.43
C ASP A 492 -32.74 -15.79 23.96
N ILE A 493 -32.20 -15.46 25.15
CA ILE A 493 -31.15 -16.24 25.84
C ILE A 493 -31.58 -17.71 26.02
N GLY A 494 -32.86 -17.96 26.26
CA GLY A 494 -33.39 -19.32 26.45
C GLY A 494 -33.40 -20.16 25.18
N SER A 495 -33.24 -19.54 24.01
CA SER A 495 -33.23 -20.19 22.69
C SER A 495 -31.84 -20.33 22.07
N MET A 496 -30.79 -19.82 22.75
CA MET A 496 -29.40 -19.85 22.31
C MET A 496 -28.65 -21.00 22.99
N HIS A 497 -28.21 -22.00 22.22
CA HIS A 497 -27.55 -23.20 22.72
C HIS A 497 -26.14 -23.32 22.16
N PHE A 498 -25.13 -23.12 23.01
CA PHE A 498 -23.71 -23.30 22.66
C PHE A 498 -23.31 -24.77 22.74
N SER A 499 -22.40 -25.20 21.90
CA SER A 499 -21.92 -26.58 21.81
C SER A 499 -20.44 -26.63 21.43
N TRP A 500 -19.72 -27.52 22.08
CA TRP A 500 -18.30 -27.82 21.85
C TRP A 500 -18.11 -29.34 21.94
N ALA A 501 -17.00 -29.85 21.38
CA ALA A 501 -16.66 -31.27 21.53
C ALA A 501 -16.04 -31.52 22.90
N VAL A 502 -15.95 -32.79 23.30
CA VAL A 502 -15.28 -33.20 24.53
C VAL A 502 -14.26 -34.28 24.17
N ASP A 503 -13.03 -34.13 24.65
CA ASP A 503 -11.96 -35.09 24.37
C ASP A 503 -12.10 -36.36 25.25
N ALA A 504 -11.19 -37.33 25.04
CA ALA A 504 -11.20 -38.58 25.77
C ALA A 504 -10.99 -38.43 27.30
N LYS A 505 -10.52 -37.26 27.77
CA LYS A 505 -10.33 -36.95 29.20
C LYS A 505 -11.54 -36.23 29.80
N GLY A 506 -12.58 -35.95 29.02
CA GLY A 506 -13.72 -35.17 29.48
C GLY A 506 -13.50 -33.66 29.43
N GLU A 507 -12.43 -33.18 28.78
CA GLU A 507 -12.13 -31.76 28.68
C GLU A 507 -12.69 -31.15 27.39
N ALA A 508 -12.95 -29.83 27.40
CA ALA A 508 -13.48 -29.13 26.23
C ALA A 508 -12.53 -29.19 25.03
N ALA A 509 -13.06 -29.52 23.86
CA ALA A 509 -12.34 -29.64 22.60
C ALA A 509 -13.05 -28.90 21.45
N SER A 510 -12.31 -28.64 20.37
CA SER A 510 -12.83 -27.99 19.16
C SER A 510 -13.88 -28.88 18.47
N VAL A 511 -14.92 -28.28 17.90
CA VAL A 511 -15.94 -29.02 17.13
C VAL A 511 -15.35 -29.59 15.84
N PHE A 512 -14.51 -28.80 15.17
CA PHE A 512 -13.84 -29.12 13.93
C PHE A 512 -12.32 -29.20 14.14
N GLU A 513 -11.74 -30.35 13.79
CA GLU A 513 -10.30 -30.59 13.86
C GLU A 513 -9.76 -31.01 12.48
N PRO A 514 -8.63 -30.45 12.04
CA PRO A 514 -8.05 -30.78 10.74
C PRO A 514 -7.54 -32.22 10.74
N HIS A 515 -7.89 -32.93 9.68
CA HIS A 515 -7.51 -34.33 9.42
C HIS A 515 -7.51 -34.63 7.91
N THR A 516 -7.27 -33.62 7.07
CA THR A 516 -7.11 -33.76 5.62
C THR A 516 -5.70 -34.24 5.27
N PRO A 517 -5.43 -34.73 4.05
CA PRO A 517 -4.11 -35.20 3.66
C PRO A 517 -2.98 -34.19 3.86
N ASN A 518 -3.25 -32.89 3.72
CA ASN A 518 -2.24 -31.85 3.91
C ASN A 518 -2.08 -31.37 5.37
N THR A 519 -2.89 -31.89 6.31
CA THR A 519 -2.81 -31.52 7.72
C THR A 519 -1.49 -32.00 8.35
N GLN A 520 -0.86 -31.12 9.13
CA GLN A 520 0.30 -31.45 9.94
C GLN A 520 -0.04 -31.49 11.43
N PRO A 521 0.79 -32.13 12.28
CA PRO A 521 0.61 -32.08 13.72
C PRO A 521 0.54 -30.63 14.24
N ARG A 522 -0.42 -30.37 15.14
CA ARG A 522 -0.72 -29.06 15.75
C ARG A 522 -1.39 -28.03 14.84
N ASP A 523 -1.72 -28.38 13.60
CA ASP A 523 -2.64 -27.55 12.83
C ASP A 523 -4.01 -27.54 13.52
N TYR A 524 -4.68 -26.39 13.49
CA TYR A 524 -6.06 -26.22 13.97
C TYR A 524 -6.87 -25.41 12.95
N TYR A 525 -8.19 -25.39 13.11
CA TYR A 525 -9.06 -24.56 12.27
C TYR A 525 -9.49 -23.29 12.98
N TRP A 526 -9.21 -22.15 12.35
CA TRP A 526 -10.10 -21.00 12.42
C TRP A 526 -11.15 -21.12 11.32
N LEU A 527 -12.36 -20.69 11.62
CA LEU A 527 -13.49 -20.79 10.70
C LEU A 527 -13.63 -19.51 9.89
N GLY A 528 -13.88 -19.69 8.59
CA GLY A 528 -14.42 -18.67 7.70
C GLY A 528 -15.95 -18.80 7.60
N ASP A 529 -16.51 -18.07 6.65
CA ASP A 529 -17.95 -18.06 6.39
C ASP A 529 -18.44 -19.41 5.87
N GLY A 530 -19.75 -19.58 5.87
CA GLY A 530 -20.40 -20.80 5.42
C GLY A 530 -21.81 -20.54 4.91
N PHE A 531 -22.41 -21.55 4.27
CA PHE A 531 -23.79 -21.47 3.81
C PHE A 531 -24.39 -22.87 3.66
N VAL A 532 -25.72 -22.94 3.64
CA VAL A 532 -26.45 -24.17 3.30
C VAL A 532 -26.69 -24.22 1.80
N ASN A 533 -26.10 -25.21 1.13
CA ASN A 533 -26.25 -25.43 -0.29
C ASN A 533 -27.50 -26.28 -0.60
N GLN A 534 -28.56 -25.61 -1.06
CA GLN A 534 -29.86 -26.22 -1.35
C GLN A 534 -29.86 -27.10 -2.60
N GLU A 535 -28.86 -26.99 -3.50
CA GLU A 535 -28.73 -27.87 -4.68
C GLU A 535 -27.93 -29.15 -4.38
N LEU A 536 -27.16 -29.16 -3.28
CA LEU A 536 -26.43 -30.32 -2.79
C LEU A 536 -27.09 -30.87 -1.51
N ASN A 537 -28.37 -31.23 -1.59
CA ASN A 537 -29.14 -31.87 -0.51
C ASN A 537 -29.17 -31.07 0.81
N ASN A 538 -29.22 -29.74 0.76
CA ASN A 538 -29.16 -28.86 1.94
C ASN A 538 -27.91 -29.10 2.80
N THR A 539 -26.79 -29.45 2.16
CA THR A 539 -25.51 -29.65 2.85
C THR A 539 -24.98 -28.30 3.33
N LEU A 540 -24.56 -28.26 4.58
CA LEU A 540 -23.89 -27.10 5.17
C LEU A 540 -22.40 -27.17 4.84
N TYR A 541 -21.89 -26.10 4.24
CA TYR A 541 -20.48 -25.91 3.97
C TYR A 541 -19.90 -24.78 4.83
N ILE A 542 -18.72 -25.01 5.39
CA ILE A 542 -17.98 -24.03 6.19
C ILE A 542 -16.53 -24.02 5.70
N PHE A 543 -15.96 -22.83 5.50
CA PHE A 543 -14.52 -22.70 5.25
C PHE A 543 -13.73 -22.89 6.54
N GLY A 544 -12.74 -23.77 6.53
CA GLY A 544 -11.79 -23.98 7.61
C GLY A 544 -10.40 -23.51 7.19
N TYR A 545 -9.93 -22.40 7.75
CA TYR A 545 -8.56 -21.94 7.59
C TYR A 545 -7.66 -22.77 8.49
N ARG A 546 -6.74 -23.53 7.88
CA ARG A 546 -5.76 -24.32 8.64
C ARG A 546 -4.67 -23.39 9.14
N VAL A 547 -4.57 -23.24 10.46
CA VAL A 547 -3.63 -22.34 11.12
C VAL A 547 -2.59 -23.14 11.89
N ARG A 548 -1.37 -22.59 11.96
CA ARG A 548 -0.25 -23.15 12.73
C ARG A 548 0.44 -22.05 13.52
N ASN A 549 0.72 -22.34 14.80
CA ASN A 549 1.57 -21.47 15.62
C ASN A 549 3.03 -21.62 15.21
N VAL A 550 3.68 -20.49 14.94
CA VAL A 550 5.08 -20.35 14.52
C VAL A 550 5.94 -19.63 15.56
N SER A 551 5.34 -18.90 16.51
CA SER A 551 5.98 -18.36 17.72
C SER A 551 4.98 -18.24 18.86
N ASP A 552 5.45 -17.88 20.05
CA ASP A 552 4.62 -17.65 21.25
C ASP A 552 4.13 -16.18 21.35
N ASP A 553 4.41 -15.35 20.35
CA ASP A 553 3.98 -13.94 20.32
C ASP A 553 2.48 -13.81 20.00
N ALA A 554 1.87 -12.67 20.32
CA ALA A 554 0.44 -12.40 20.08
C ALA A 554 0.00 -12.56 18.60
N PHE A 555 0.94 -12.44 17.66
CA PHE A 555 0.74 -12.68 16.22
C PHE A 555 1.60 -13.85 15.70
N GLY A 556 2.00 -14.76 16.58
CA GLY A 556 2.86 -15.91 16.33
C GLY A 556 2.18 -17.06 15.60
N PHE A 557 1.24 -16.80 14.70
CA PHE A 557 0.49 -17.80 13.94
C PHE A 557 0.53 -17.51 12.44
N ARG A 558 0.27 -18.53 11.63
CA ARG A 558 0.19 -18.39 10.17
C ARG A 558 -0.85 -19.35 9.61
N GLU A 559 -1.63 -18.86 8.65
CA GLU A 559 -2.47 -19.72 7.81
C GLU A 559 -1.59 -20.54 6.87
N VAL A 560 -1.84 -21.85 6.81
CA VAL A 560 -1.06 -22.84 6.06
C VAL A 560 -1.91 -23.67 5.09
N GLY A 561 -3.20 -23.33 4.95
CA GLY A 561 -4.10 -23.99 4.01
C GLY A 561 -5.55 -23.58 4.22
N ASN A 562 -6.39 -23.96 3.26
CA ASN A 562 -7.82 -23.75 3.27
C ASN A 562 -8.52 -25.11 3.05
N THR A 563 -9.54 -25.39 3.85
CA THR A 563 -10.31 -26.62 3.83
C THR A 563 -11.79 -26.28 3.70
N LEU A 564 -12.55 -27.13 3.01
CA LEU A 564 -14.00 -27.09 3.04
C LEU A 564 -14.52 -28.16 3.98
N ILE A 565 -15.26 -27.78 5.03
CA ILE A 565 -15.94 -28.65 5.96
C ILE A 565 -17.38 -28.84 5.47
N LYS A 566 -17.82 -30.10 5.41
CA LYS A 566 -19.09 -30.53 4.83
C LYS A 566 -19.92 -31.28 5.85
N ILE A 567 -21.11 -30.75 6.14
CA ILE A 567 -22.03 -31.28 7.15
C ILE A 567 -23.35 -31.61 6.48
N ARG A 568 -23.81 -32.86 6.64
CA ARG A 568 -25.06 -33.33 6.06
C ARG A 568 -26.26 -32.65 6.71
N ALA A 569 -27.29 -32.39 5.92
CA ALA A 569 -28.54 -31.82 6.40
C ALA A 569 -29.11 -32.63 7.59
N GLY A 570 -29.59 -31.93 8.61
CA GLY A 570 -30.19 -32.55 9.80
C GLY A 570 -29.19 -33.05 10.86
N ALA A 571 -27.88 -32.99 10.60
CA ALA A 571 -26.88 -33.19 11.64
C ALA A 571 -27.05 -32.15 12.76
N LYS A 572 -26.68 -32.51 14.00
CA LYS A 572 -26.83 -31.66 15.17
C LYS A 572 -25.47 -31.38 15.84
N PRO A 573 -25.27 -30.19 16.43
CA PRO A 573 -24.12 -29.91 17.29
C PRO A 573 -24.06 -30.82 18.54
N PRO A 574 -22.85 -31.06 19.10
CA PRO A 574 -21.55 -30.81 18.48
C PRO A 574 -21.38 -31.72 17.27
N PHE A 575 -21.14 -31.15 16.08
CA PHE A 575 -21.22 -31.90 14.84
C PHE A 575 -20.17 -33.02 14.83
N THR A 576 -20.61 -34.26 14.65
CA THR A 576 -19.75 -35.44 14.54
C THR A 576 -19.93 -36.08 13.17
N GLY A 577 -18.87 -36.70 12.64
CA GLY A 577 -18.93 -37.36 11.33
C GLY A 577 -19.11 -36.40 10.14
N TYR A 578 -18.62 -35.17 10.24
CA TYR A 578 -18.50 -34.26 9.11
C TYR A 578 -17.40 -34.73 8.15
N GLU A 579 -17.53 -34.36 6.89
CA GLU A 579 -16.50 -34.58 5.87
C GLU A 579 -15.67 -33.31 5.71
N GLN A 580 -14.46 -33.43 5.19
CA GLN A 580 -13.62 -32.27 4.89
C GLN A 580 -12.66 -32.53 3.74
N MET A 581 -12.30 -31.49 3.00
CA MET A 581 -11.42 -31.58 1.84
C MET A 581 -10.51 -30.35 1.73
N ASP A 582 -9.22 -30.58 1.44
CA ASP A 582 -8.30 -29.48 1.10
C ASP A 582 -8.79 -28.78 -0.18
N THR A 583 -8.73 -27.45 -0.20
CA THR A 583 -9.17 -26.64 -1.34
C THR A 583 -7.96 -25.94 -1.98
N PRO A 584 -8.02 -25.60 -3.28
CA PRO A 584 -7.01 -24.76 -3.92
C PRO A 584 -7.16 -23.27 -3.56
N LEU A 585 -8.06 -22.91 -2.64
CA LEU A 585 -8.46 -21.53 -2.38
C LEU A 585 -7.56 -20.80 -1.38
N PHE A 586 -6.49 -21.46 -0.94
CA PHE A 586 -5.35 -20.85 -0.26
C PHE A 586 -4.25 -20.57 -1.29
N PHE A 587 -3.76 -19.33 -1.34
CA PHE A 587 -2.83 -18.91 -2.39
C PHE A 587 -1.75 -17.96 -1.89
N LYS A 588 -0.74 -17.78 -2.74
CA LYS A 588 0.22 -16.68 -2.63
C LYS A 588 0.11 -15.82 -3.87
N ASN A 589 -0.03 -14.51 -3.71
CA ASN A 589 -0.06 -13.59 -4.84
C ASN A 589 1.35 -13.46 -5.47
N LYS A 590 1.45 -12.71 -6.58
CA LYS A 590 2.72 -12.47 -7.29
C LYS A 590 3.77 -11.72 -6.46
N ALA A 591 3.36 -11.01 -5.41
CA ALA A 591 4.24 -10.34 -4.46
C ALA A 591 4.70 -11.25 -3.30
N GLY A 592 4.20 -12.49 -3.24
CA GLY A 592 4.49 -13.45 -2.17
C GLY A 592 3.55 -13.38 -0.97
N ASP A 593 2.56 -12.48 -0.97
CA ASP A 593 1.58 -12.35 0.10
C ASP A 593 0.63 -13.55 0.13
N ILE A 594 0.34 -14.02 1.33
CA ILE A 594 -0.64 -15.09 1.55
C ILE A 594 -2.07 -14.52 1.45
N GLY A 595 -2.97 -15.31 0.87
CA GLY A 595 -4.40 -15.04 0.77
C GLY A 595 -5.25 -16.30 0.83
N SER A 596 -6.51 -16.11 1.20
CA SER A 596 -7.48 -17.21 1.34
C SER A 596 -8.90 -16.75 1.00
N PHE A 597 -9.69 -17.62 0.37
CA PHE A 597 -11.13 -17.40 0.19
C PHE A 597 -11.95 -17.98 1.34
N GLY A 598 -13.13 -17.37 1.58
CA GLY A 598 -14.04 -17.76 2.66
C GLY A 598 -14.28 -16.62 3.66
N ALA A 599 -13.72 -15.43 3.45
CA ALA A 599 -13.87 -14.28 4.35
C ALA A 599 -15.32 -13.77 4.41
N GLY A 600 -16.06 -14.00 3.33
CA GLY A 600 -17.49 -13.79 3.26
C GLY A 600 -18.10 -14.60 2.13
N ILE A 601 -19.39 -14.91 2.23
CA ILE A 601 -20.17 -15.55 1.17
C ILE A 601 -21.40 -14.71 0.85
N TYR A 602 -21.75 -14.64 -0.43
CA TYR A 602 -23.01 -14.09 -0.90
C TYR A 602 -23.69 -15.08 -1.85
N VAL A 603 -24.74 -15.74 -1.37
CA VAL A 603 -25.52 -16.71 -2.14
C VAL A 603 -26.57 -15.95 -2.96
N ASN A 604 -26.35 -15.83 -4.28
CA ASN A 604 -27.22 -15.06 -5.18
C ASN A 604 -28.15 -15.96 -6.02
N THR A 605 -28.87 -16.85 -5.34
CA THR A 605 -29.75 -17.84 -5.99
C THR A 605 -31.22 -17.56 -5.70
N LYS A 606 -32.11 -18.13 -6.52
CA LYS A 606 -33.57 -18.02 -6.32
C LYS A 606 -33.98 -18.72 -5.02
N GLN A 607 -33.38 -19.87 -4.74
CA GLN A 607 -33.71 -20.72 -3.59
C GLN A 607 -33.27 -20.06 -2.26
N ALA A 608 -32.15 -19.32 -2.27
CA ALA A 608 -31.71 -18.50 -1.14
C ALA A 608 -32.51 -17.19 -0.98
N LYS A 609 -33.52 -16.96 -1.84
CA LYS A 609 -34.36 -15.76 -1.90
C LYS A 609 -33.55 -14.46 -2.05
N ALA A 610 -32.48 -14.49 -2.83
CA ALA A 610 -31.73 -13.28 -3.16
C ALA A 610 -32.62 -12.30 -3.96
N PRO A 611 -32.52 -10.97 -3.73
CA PRO A 611 -33.40 -10.00 -4.40
C PRO A 611 -33.27 -9.97 -5.94
N ALA A 612 -32.05 -10.17 -6.46
CA ALA A 612 -31.74 -10.16 -7.89
C ALA A 612 -30.86 -11.38 -8.26
N PRO A 613 -31.44 -12.59 -8.26
CA PRO A 613 -30.67 -13.83 -8.34
C PRO A 613 -30.08 -14.06 -9.73
N ASP A 614 -28.77 -14.29 -9.79
CA ASP A 614 -28.04 -14.67 -11.01
C ASP A 614 -27.66 -16.16 -11.05
N GLY A 615 -27.93 -16.90 -9.97
CA GLY A 615 -27.70 -18.34 -9.87
C GLY A 615 -26.32 -18.74 -9.37
N TYR A 616 -25.49 -17.79 -8.92
CA TYR A 616 -24.15 -18.06 -8.41
C TYR A 616 -24.02 -17.90 -6.90
N VAL A 617 -23.06 -18.61 -6.32
CA VAL A 617 -22.51 -18.35 -4.99
C VAL A 617 -21.24 -17.54 -5.20
N TYR A 618 -21.18 -16.35 -4.60
CA TYR A 618 -19.98 -15.53 -4.57
C TYR A 618 -19.21 -15.80 -3.27
N VAL A 619 -17.91 -16.04 -3.39
CA VAL A 619 -17.01 -16.29 -2.26
C VAL A 619 -15.92 -15.24 -2.30
N TYR A 620 -15.78 -14.50 -1.21
CA TYR A 620 -14.81 -13.42 -1.08
C TYR A 620 -13.54 -13.92 -0.41
N GLY A 621 -12.39 -13.52 -0.94
CA GLY A 621 -11.09 -13.78 -0.37
C GLY A 621 -10.36 -12.49 -0.03
N VAL A 622 -9.42 -12.58 0.90
CA VAL A 622 -8.60 -11.44 1.34
C VAL A 622 -7.13 -11.83 1.31
N HIS A 623 -6.27 -10.94 0.81
CA HIS A 623 -4.84 -11.18 0.77
C HIS A 623 -4.00 -9.93 1.03
N GLY A 624 -2.76 -10.16 1.46
CA GLY A 624 -1.74 -9.12 1.65
C GLY A 624 -2.03 -8.14 2.79
N LEU A 625 -1.02 -7.30 3.07
CA LEU A 625 -1.08 -6.30 4.14
C LEU A 625 -2.10 -5.19 3.85
N GLY A 626 -2.31 -4.86 2.57
CA GLY A 626 -3.34 -3.90 2.15
C GLY A 626 -4.78 -4.41 2.30
N LYS A 627 -4.96 -5.67 2.74
CA LYS A 627 -6.26 -6.35 2.88
C LYS A 627 -7.09 -6.22 1.60
N GLN A 628 -6.51 -6.68 0.50
CA GLN A 628 -7.13 -6.64 -0.81
C GLN A 628 -8.20 -7.72 -0.92
N MET A 629 -9.41 -7.33 -1.30
CA MET A 629 -10.54 -8.24 -1.48
C MET A 629 -10.57 -8.75 -2.92
N VAL A 630 -10.62 -10.07 -3.10
CA VAL A 630 -10.79 -10.77 -4.38
C VAL A 630 -12.12 -11.55 -4.37
N VAL A 631 -12.65 -11.88 -5.54
CA VAL A 631 -13.96 -12.54 -5.66
C VAL A 631 -13.87 -13.75 -6.56
N ALA A 632 -14.42 -14.86 -6.09
CA ALA A 632 -14.72 -16.04 -6.88
C ALA A 632 -16.23 -16.26 -6.95
N ARG A 633 -16.70 -16.96 -7.99
CA ARG A 633 -18.07 -17.45 -8.07
C ARG A 633 -18.14 -18.85 -8.64
N VAL A 634 -19.15 -19.59 -8.23
CA VAL A 634 -19.44 -20.94 -8.73
C VAL A 634 -20.95 -21.20 -8.66
N LYS A 635 -21.46 -22.11 -9.48
CA LYS A 635 -22.85 -22.58 -9.34
C LYS A 635 -22.97 -23.47 -8.10
N PRO A 636 -24.11 -23.44 -7.38
CA PRO A 636 -24.30 -24.29 -6.20
C PRO A 636 -24.10 -25.78 -6.47
N ALA A 637 -24.61 -26.32 -7.58
CA ALA A 637 -24.40 -27.71 -7.97
C ALA A 637 -22.92 -28.09 -8.21
N ASP A 638 -22.08 -27.12 -8.58
CA ASP A 638 -20.67 -27.33 -8.92
C ASP A 638 -19.72 -26.94 -7.77
N PHE A 639 -20.24 -26.72 -6.56
CA PHE A 639 -19.47 -26.10 -5.47
C PHE A 639 -18.22 -26.91 -5.06
N GLU A 640 -18.28 -28.25 -5.13
CA GLU A 640 -17.16 -29.16 -4.85
C GLU A 640 -16.21 -29.34 -6.05
N HIS A 641 -16.56 -28.83 -7.24
CA HIS A 641 -15.78 -28.95 -8.47
C HIS A 641 -14.94 -27.70 -8.70
N PHE A 642 -13.77 -27.61 -8.06
CA PHE A 642 -12.92 -26.41 -8.07
C PHE A 642 -12.45 -25.95 -9.46
N ASP A 643 -12.47 -26.83 -10.47
CA ASP A 643 -12.18 -26.50 -11.88
C ASP A 643 -13.33 -25.75 -12.59
N GLN A 644 -14.50 -25.69 -11.97
CA GLN A 644 -15.67 -24.91 -12.43
C GLN A 644 -15.76 -23.53 -11.78
N TRP A 645 -14.90 -23.23 -10.80
CA TRP A 645 -14.87 -21.93 -10.15
C TRP A 645 -14.33 -20.87 -11.11
N GLY A 646 -15.00 -19.72 -11.12
CA GLY A 646 -14.55 -18.53 -11.82
C GLY A 646 -14.00 -17.51 -10.84
N PHE A 647 -12.81 -16.99 -11.10
CA PHE A 647 -12.14 -15.94 -10.34
C PHE A 647 -12.19 -14.64 -11.13
N TRP A 648 -12.59 -13.54 -10.50
CA TRP A 648 -12.70 -12.25 -11.17
C TRP A 648 -11.32 -11.66 -11.44
N ASP A 649 -10.98 -11.41 -12.71
CA ASP A 649 -9.67 -10.88 -13.15
C ASP A 649 -9.65 -9.35 -13.36
N GLY A 650 -10.75 -8.67 -12.99
CA GLY A 650 -10.93 -7.23 -13.22
C GLY A 650 -11.71 -6.91 -14.49
N HIS A 651 -11.88 -7.86 -15.40
CA HIS A 651 -12.59 -7.70 -16.68
C HIS A 651 -13.66 -8.79 -16.89
N GLY A 652 -13.35 -10.02 -16.49
CA GLY A 652 -14.18 -11.20 -16.66
C GLY A 652 -13.89 -12.29 -15.64
N TRP A 653 -14.51 -13.44 -15.85
CA TRP A 653 -14.35 -14.62 -14.99
C TRP A 653 -13.33 -15.59 -15.62
N ASN A 654 -12.24 -15.84 -14.90
CA ASN A 654 -11.16 -16.71 -15.31
C ASN A 654 -11.15 -18.00 -14.47
N LYS A 655 -10.68 -19.13 -15.01
CA LYS A 655 -10.51 -20.37 -14.24
C LYS A 655 -9.20 -20.42 -13.46
N ASP A 656 -8.19 -19.65 -13.88
CA ASP A 656 -6.90 -19.56 -13.20
C ASP A 656 -6.97 -18.49 -12.09
N MET A 657 -6.95 -18.97 -10.84
CA MET A 657 -6.92 -18.11 -9.65
C MET A 657 -5.74 -17.13 -9.64
N ASN A 658 -4.62 -17.43 -10.30
CA ASN A 658 -3.46 -16.52 -10.33
C ASN A 658 -3.69 -15.25 -11.17
N GLN A 659 -4.78 -15.19 -11.94
CA GLN A 659 -5.17 -14.01 -12.71
C GLN A 659 -6.16 -13.10 -11.98
N MET A 660 -6.61 -13.49 -10.78
CA MET A 660 -7.61 -12.71 -10.05
C MET A 660 -7.10 -11.30 -9.73
N ALA A 661 -8.01 -10.34 -9.76
CA ALA A 661 -7.75 -8.96 -9.42
C ALA A 661 -8.55 -8.54 -8.18
N ALA A 662 -7.94 -7.69 -7.37
CA ALA A 662 -8.63 -7.11 -6.23
C ALA A 662 -9.77 -6.20 -6.69
N VAL A 663 -10.94 -6.32 -6.07
CA VAL A 663 -12.13 -5.48 -6.33
C VAL A 663 -12.21 -4.28 -5.39
N THR A 664 -11.56 -4.35 -4.21
CA THR A 664 -11.40 -3.26 -3.25
C THR A 664 -10.28 -3.61 -2.25
N ASP A 665 -9.96 -2.70 -1.34
CA ASP A 665 -8.95 -2.84 -0.30
C ASP A 665 -9.46 -2.46 1.10
N LYS A 666 -8.58 -2.64 2.11
CA LYS A 666 -8.78 -2.28 3.52
C LYS A 666 -9.95 -2.98 4.20
N VAL A 667 -10.35 -4.15 3.70
CA VAL A 667 -11.37 -4.99 4.32
C VAL A 667 -10.80 -5.81 5.49
N SER A 668 -11.64 -6.55 6.20
CA SER A 668 -11.22 -7.52 7.21
C SER A 668 -11.33 -8.95 6.70
N ASN A 669 -10.61 -9.88 7.35
CA ASN A 669 -10.66 -11.31 7.04
C ASN A 669 -12.03 -11.94 7.36
N GLU A 670 -12.89 -11.20 8.04
CA GLU A 670 -14.32 -11.46 8.19
C GLU A 670 -15.07 -10.25 7.65
N LEU A 671 -15.92 -10.44 6.64
CA LEU A 671 -16.67 -9.37 5.97
C LEU A 671 -18.00 -9.90 5.46
N SER A 672 -18.99 -9.05 5.21
CA SER A 672 -20.22 -9.47 4.54
C SER A 672 -20.66 -8.53 3.45
N LEU A 673 -21.34 -9.10 2.46
CA LEU A 673 -22.06 -8.35 1.45
C LEU A 673 -23.57 -8.59 1.63
N SER A 674 -24.33 -7.52 1.78
CA SER A 674 -25.79 -7.57 1.90
C SER A 674 -26.45 -6.70 0.83
N PRO A 675 -27.55 -7.14 0.20
CA PRO A 675 -28.25 -6.33 -0.79
C PRO A 675 -29.03 -5.21 -0.09
N LEU A 676 -29.07 -4.03 -0.69
CA LEU A 676 -29.82 -2.87 -0.22
C LEU A 676 -31.17 -2.78 -0.96
N PRO A 677 -32.21 -2.16 -0.36
CA PRO A 677 -33.54 -2.03 -0.97
C PRO A 677 -33.55 -1.32 -2.34
N ASP A 678 -32.57 -0.46 -2.61
CA ASP A 678 -32.43 0.29 -3.85
C ASP A 678 -31.63 -0.43 -4.95
N GLY A 679 -31.30 -1.71 -4.73
CA GLY A 679 -30.55 -2.54 -5.68
C GLY A 679 -29.03 -2.41 -5.59
N ARG A 680 -28.50 -1.55 -4.72
CA ARG A 680 -27.06 -1.51 -4.40
C ARG A 680 -26.70 -2.60 -3.38
N TYR A 681 -25.43 -2.67 -3.00
CA TYR A 681 -24.92 -3.64 -2.03
C TYR A 681 -24.14 -2.95 -0.91
N ALA A 682 -24.31 -3.38 0.33
CA ALA A 682 -23.51 -2.95 1.47
C ALA A 682 -22.44 -4.00 1.78
N LEU A 683 -21.18 -3.62 1.60
CA LEU A 683 -20.01 -4.38 2.05
C LEU A 683 -19.60 -3.89 3.44
N ILE A 684 -19.77 -4.72 4.46
CA ILE A 684 -19.46 -4.41 5.87
C ILE A 684 -18.18 -5.12 6.29
N PHE A 685 -17.28 -4.38 6.95
CA PHE A 685 -15.96 -4.86 7.37
C PHE A 685 -15.37 -3.99 8.49
N GLN A 686 -14.34 -4.51 9.18
CA GLN A 686 -13.47 -3.71 10.03
C GLN A 686 -12.39 -3.03 9.18
N GLU A 687 -12.30 -1.70 9.25
CA GLU A 687 -11.33 -0.95 8.43
C GLU A 687 -9.88 -1.35 8.74
N GLY A 688 -9.15 -1.81 7.72
CA GLY A 688 -7.74 -2.22 7.85
C GLY A 688 -7.55 -3.62 8.47
N GLY A 689 -8.62 -4.39 8.66
CA GLY A 689 -8.58 -5.72 9.26
C GLY A 689 -8.59 -5.72 10.79
N MET A 690 -7.88 -4.77 11.41
CA MET A 690 -7.92 -4.50 12.85
C MET A 690 -7.88 -2.98 13.04
N GLY A 691 -8.87 -2.43 13.73
CA GLY A 691 -9.02 -0.98 13.87
C GLY A 691 -10.26 -0.64 14.67
N THR A 692 -10.38 0.62 15.11
CA THR A 692 -11.56 1.03 15.90
C THR A 692 -12.77 1.36 15.04
N THR A 693 -12.63 1.41 13.71
CA THR A 693 -13.71 1.88 12.82
C THR A 693 -14.35 0.73 12.06
N ILE A 694 -15.66 0.57 12.21
CA ILE A 694 -16.47 -0.30 11.34
C ILE A 694 -16.80 0.49 10.07
N GLY A 695 -16.45 -0.07 8.93
CA GLY A 695 -16.62 0.52 7.62
C GLY A 695 -17.73 -0.15 6.82
N MET A 696 -18.36 0.64 5.97
CA MET A 696 -19.25 0.18 4.90
C MET A 696 -18.75 0.74 3.57
N ARG A 697 -18.78 -0.08 2.51
CA ARG A 697 -18.71 0.42 1.13
C ARG A 697 -19.99 0.06 0.41
N ILE A 698 -20.46 0.98 -0.44
CA ILE A 698 -21.61 0.73 -1.31
C ILE A 698 -21.10 0.18 -2.63
N GLY A 699 -21.56 -1.00 -3.02
CA GLY A 699 -21.25 -1.65 -4.28
C GLY A 699 -22.40 -1.52 -5.29
N ALA A 700 -22.07 -1.34 -6.56
CA ALA A 700 -23.06 -1.39 -7.65
C ALA A 700 -23.49 -2.83 -8.02
N SER A 701 -22.66 -3.82 -7.68
CA SER A 701 -22.91 -5.25 -7.91
C SER A 701 -22.16 -6.08 -6.86
N PRO A 702 -22.33 -7.43 -6.82
CA PRO A 702 -21.55 -8.29 -5.93
C PRO A 702 -20.03 -8.21 -6.12
N ILE A 703 -19.57 -7.80 -7.31
CA ILE A 703 -18.14 -7.61 -7.63
C ILE A 703 -17.72 -6.13 -7.65
N GLY A 704 -18.60 -5.23 -7.24
CA GLY A 704 -18.38 -3.78 -7.31
C GLY A 704 -18.83 -3.13 -8.63
N PRO A 705 -18.30 -1.95 -9.00
CA PRO A 705 -17.32 -1.17 -8.24
C PRO A 705 -17.85 -0.81 -6.85
N PHE A 706 -16.93 -0.74 -5.88
CA PHE A 706 -17.22 -0.32 -4.51
C PHE A 706 -16.83 1.15 -4.33
N GLY A 707 -17.70 1.91 -3.66
CA GLY A 707 -17.47 3.32 -3.32
C GLY A 707 -16.41 3.53 -2.23
N PRO A 708 -16.25 4.77 -1.75
CA PRO A 708 -15.38 5.09 -0.63
C PRO A 708 -15.85 4.42 0.67
N VAL A 709 -14.95 4.31 1.66
CA VAL A 709 -15.30 3.82 2.99
C VAL A 709 -16.21 4.84 3.69
N ILE A 710 -17.41 4.41 4.04
CA ILE A 710 -18.37 5.11 4.88
C ILE A 710 -18.19 4.59 6.30
N LYS A 711 -17.84 5.48 7.23
CA LYS A 711 -17.64 5.12 8.64
C LYS A 711 -19.00 4.94 9.32
N LEU A 712 -19.26 3.74 9.85
CA LEU A 712 -20.52 3.42 10.51
C LEU A 712 -20.44 3.63 12.02
N TRP A 713 -19.37 3.14 12.64
CA TRP A 713 -19.25 3.09 14.10
C TRP A 713 -17.79 3.19 14.53
N ASP A 714 -17.57 3.89 15.65
CA ASP A 714 -16.27 3.93 16.32
C ASP A 714 -16.33 3.09 17.59
N CYS A 715 -15.65 1.96 17.56
CA CYS A 715 -15.50 1.01 18.64
C CYS A 715 -14.56 1.50 19.74
N SER A 716 -13.92 2.67 19.59
CA SER A 716 -12.93 3.20 20.56
C SER A 716 -13.46 3.28 21.99
N LYS A 717 -14.78 3.48 22.16
CA LYS A 717 -15.45 3.45 23.46
C LYS A 717 -15.33 2.12 24.21
N ASP A 718 -15.07 1.01 23.51
CA ASP A 718 -14.94 -0.31 24.12
C ASP A 718 -13.49 -0.78 24.26
N ALA A 719 -12.51 0.12 24.00
CA ALA A 719 -11.10 -0.06 24.32
C ALA A 719 -10.82 0.47 25.74
N GLU A 720 -11.34 -0.23 26.75
CA GLU A 720 -11.13 0.11 28.16
C GLU A 720 -9.64 0.11 28.56
N GLU A 721 -8.84 -0.74 27.90
CA GLU A 721 -7.40 -0.81 28.05
C GLU A 721 -6.69 -0.55 26.71
N LYS A 722 -5.47 -0.01 26.77
CA LYS A 722 -4.66 0.29 25.56
C LYS A 722 -4.28 -0.96 24.76
N THR A 723 -4.30 -2.11 25.41
CA THR A 723 -4.00 -3.43 24.85
C THR A 723 -5.17 -4.01 24.06
N TYR A 724 -6.37 -3.42 24.16
CA TYR A 724 -7.55 -3.94 23.48
C TYR A 724 -7.52 -3.63 21.97
N VAL A 725 -7.99 -4.59 21.19
CA VAL A 725 -8.08 -4.54 19.73
C VAL A 725 -9.48 -4.94 19.28
N MET A 726 -9.94 -4.31 18.19
CA MET A 726 -11.28 -4.52 17.62
C MET A 726 -11.14 -4.96 16.17
N TYR A 727 -11.93 -5.97 15.80
CA TYR A 727 -11.76 -6.71 14.56
C TYR A 727 -13.03 -7.49 14.22
N ASN A 728 -13.02 -8.14 13.06
CA ASN A 728 -14.07 -9.06 12.60
C ASN A 728 -15.48 -8.45 12.52
N ALA A 729 -15.58 -7.21 12.04
CA ALA A 729 -16.90 -6.62 11.85
C ALA A 729 -17.63 -7.21 10.63
N LYS A 730 -18.88 -7.67 10.83
CA LYS A 730 -19.71 -8.31 9.80
C LYS A 730 -21.19 -8.10 10.06
N ALA A 731 -21.99 -7.97 9.00
CA ALA A 731 -23.46 -8.01 9.07
C ALA A 731 -24.04 -9.43 9.04
N HIS A 732 -25.17 -9.61 9.74
CA HIS A 732 -25.93 -10.86 9.88
C HIS A 732 -27.32 -10.74 9.22
N PRO A 733 -27.43 -10.86 7.88
CA PRO A 733 -28.70 -10.66 7.17
C PRO A 733 -29.79 -11.65 7.62
N GLY A 734 -29.42 -12.88 7.98
CA GLY A 734 -30.34 -13.92 8.46
C GLY A 734 -31.08 -13.62 9.77
N ILE A 735 -30.71 -12.56 10.49
CA ILE A 735 -31.38 -12.08 11.72
C ILE A 735 -31.69 -10.57 11.68
N SER A 736 -31.32 -9.89 10.61
CA SER A 736 -31.60 -8.46 10.43
C SER A 736 -33.07 -8.25 10.06
N LYS A 737 -33.75 -7.28 10.68
CA LYS A 737 -35.12 -6.94 10.26
C LYS A 737 -35.11 -6.23 8.89
N PRO A 738 -36.24 -6.20 8.16
CA PRO A 738 -36.34 -5.41 6.94
C PRO A 738 -35.96 -3.94 7.18
N GLY A 739 -35.09 -3.39 6.31
CA GLY A 739 -34.60 -2.00 6.41
C GLY A 739 -33.49 -1.78 7.45
N GLU A 740 -32.97 -2.83 8.08
CA GLU A 740 -31.79 -2.73 8.95
C GLU A 740 -30.75 -3.81 8.62
N LEU A 741 -29.50 -3.57 9.06
CA LEU A 741 -28.46 -4.58 9.14
C LEU A 741 -27.98 -4.65 10.59
N LEU A 742 -28.05 -5.84 11.16
CA LEU A 742 -27.43 -6.14 12.44
C LEU A 742 -25.97 -6.50 12.18
N ILE A 743 -25.05 -5.78 12.83
CA ILE A 743 -23.61 -5.90 12.62
C ILE A 743 -22.96 -6.27 13.95
N SER A 744 -22.11 -7.29 13.94
CA SER A 744 -21.26 -7.61 15.08
C SER A 744 -19.81 -7.14 14.84
N TYR A 745 -19.02 -7.12 15.91
CA TYR A 745 -17.56 -7.03 15.90
C TYR A 745 -17.03 -7.69 17.17
N ASN A 746 -15.80 -8.18 17.13
CA ASN A 746 -15.12 -8.76 18.30
C ASN A 746 -14.20 -7.73 18.95
N VAL A 747 -13.98 -7.90 20.25
CA VAL A 747 -12.93 -7.21 20.98
C VAL A 747 -12.07 -8.24 21.70
N ASN A 748 -10.76 -8.06 21.58
CA ASN A 748 -9.73 -8.93 22.10
C ASN A 748 -8.58 -8.09 22.66
N SER A 749 -7.50 -8.71 23.14
CA SER A 749 -6.32 -8.03 23.65
C SER A 749 -5.03 -8.65 23.11
N VAL A 750 -4.03 -7.81 22.85
CA VAL A 750 -2.66 -8.24 22.53
C VAL A 750 -1.91 -8.82 23.74
N GLU A 751 -2.40 -8.56 24.96
CA GLU A 751 -1.95 -9.18 26.21
C GLU A 751 -3.05 -10.11 26.76
N PHE A 752 -3.61 -10.95 25.87
CA PHE A 752 -4.84 -11.72 26.07
C PHE A 752 -5.01 -12.34 27.45
N LEU A 753 -4.07 -13.22 27.87
CA LEU A 753 -4.19 -13.92 29.15
C LEU A 753 -4.21 -12.95 30.34
N LYS A 754 -3.33 -11.95 30.33
CA LYS A 754 -3.24 -10.97 31.43
C LYS A 754 -4.55 -10.18 31.56
N ASP A 755 -5.07 -9.70 30.44
CA ASP A 755 -6.27 -8.89 30.43
C ASP A 755 -7.53 -9.73 30.69
N LEU A 756 -7.57 -10.98 30.25
CA LEU A 756 -8.67 -11.89 30.55
C LEU A 756 -8.77 -12.21 32.05
N HIS A 757 -7.65 -12.33 32.76
CA HIS A 757 -7.68 -12.51 34.23
C HIS A 757 -8.21 -11.27 34.96
N LYS A 758 -7.98 -10.07 34.41
CA LYS A 758 -8.45 -8.80 34.98
C LYS A 758 -9.90 -8.50 34.59
N HIS A 759 -10.27 -8.82 33.36
CA HIS A 759 -11.57 -8.57 32.74
C HIS A 759 -12.07 -9.83 32.02
N PRO A 760 -12.59 -10.84 32.76
CA PRO A 760 -13.02 -12.13 32.17
C PRO A 760 -14.13 -12.02 31.11
N HIS A 761 -14.81 -10.88 31.08
CA HIS A 761 -15.89 -10.56 30.15
C HIS A 761 -15.44 -9.83 28.88
N LEU A 762 -14.12 -9.64 28.70
CA LEU A 762 -13.54 -8.94 27.55
C LEU A 762 -13.90 -9.60 26.21
N TYR A 763 -13.58 -10.89 26.08
CA TYR A 763 -13.45 -11.60 24.81
C TYR A 763 -14.78 -12.11 24.26
N ARG A 764 -15.64 -11.19 23.79
CA ARG A 764 -16.98 -11.52 23.28
C ARG A 764 -17.40 -10.58 22.14
N PRO A 765 -18.30 -11.05 21.25
CA PRO A 765 -18.89 -10.21 20.21
C PRO A 765 -19.77 -9.12 20.82
N ARG A 766 -19.84 -7.98 20.13
CA ARG A 766 -20.68 -6.82 20.44
C ARG A 766 -21.49 -6.48 19.20
N PHE A 767 -22.72 -6.01 19.38
CA PHE A 767 -23.65 -5.80 18.28
C PHE A 767 -24.10 -4.35 18.19
N ILE A 768 -24.19 -3.87 16.96
CA ILE A 768 -24.79 -2.60 16.58
C ILE A 768 -25.85 -2.84 15.50
N ARG A 769 -26.71 -1.86 15.31
CA ARG A 769 -27.77 -1.87 14.32
C ARG A 769 -27.61 -0.68 13.40
N LEU A 770 -27.52 -0.94 12.11
CA LEU A 770 -27.61 0.05 11.03
C LEU A 770 -29.05 0.07 10.53
N LYS A 771 -29.78 1.17 10.72
CA LYS A 771 -31.12 1.40 10.16
C LYS A 771 -31.00 2.25 8.92
N LEU A 772 -31.55 1.78 7.80
CA LEU A 772 -31.61 2.51 6.55
C LEU A 772 -32.82 3.46 6.59
N ASP A 773 -32.62 4.72 6.22
CA ASP A 773 -33.75 5.65 6.06
C ASP A 773 -34.44 5.34 4.73
N ASN A 774 -35.79 5.21 4.77
CA ASN A 774 -36.62 5.00 3.58
C ASN A 774 -36.65 6.23 2.67
#